data_AF-A0A6I6S813-F1
#
_entry.id   AF-A0A6I6S813-F1
#
_cell.length_a   1.000
_cell.length_b   1.000
_cell.length_c   1.000
_cell.angle_alpha   90.00
_cell.angle_beta   90.00
_cell.angle_gamma   90.00
#
_symmetry.space_group_name_H-M   'P 1'
#
loop_
_entity.id
_entity.type
_entity.pdbx_description
1 polymer ?
#
loop_
_entity_poly.entity_id
_entity_poly.type
_entity_poly.pdbx_seq_one_letter_code
_entity_poly.pdbx_strand_id
1 'polypeptide(L)'
;MKAVVFPGQGAQRRGMGRELFDAYPELADEASEILGYSLRTLCLDDPHRQLGRTEYTQPALFVVGALAHRQWRESTGEEPAFLAGHSLGEYCALHGAGAFDFATGLRLVQRRGALMAQARGGGMAAVVGVEAAPLRELLDEGGFCDLTVANDNAPRQQVVSGDTATVDALVAYLDARDVRCVRLNVSGAFHSPLMRQAQQDFARFAAGFALGDPATPVVANATARPYLPGRTARTLVDQIVQPVRWTESVHHLLDRGVTEFVELGGRVLGRLIDQIRSAPRPAARPAAPAASPDTPAAPPGTPAAALGSAVFRRRMGVRHAYAVGGMYRGIASAEMVVRLGRNRMLGFLGTGGLPLPEIEQRVKEVRHGLADGQPYGVNVLADHDDPAAERALVDLLMRHRVPVIEASAFLQMTPALVLYRARGLRRGADGRTVCDHRIVAKVSRPEVAEQFMAPAPGRVLDRLRRENALTDEQVQLARTVPMSHDITVEADSGGHTDGGVATVLLPAMLGLRQQAQDRHGYDEPLCMGLAGGLGTPAAVAAAFMLGADYVLTGSVNQCTVESGMSTEVKDMLQDIGIADTAYAPAGDMFEFGAKVQVLRKGVFFPARANRLFSLYSHYDGLDEIPEKTRSLLERTYFGKSFEEVWDEVRGYLRSQGRDADIDRADADAKHKMALVFRWYFFHTTRLAMNGDGSGKVNYQVQTGPALGAFNQWVDGTELASWRHRHVDRIGLMLLDGAAEHIATACRHWRDTLGGPRATDAPPQSRRT
;
A
#
# COMPACT_ATOMS: atom_id res chain seq x y z
N MET A 1 12.63 6.41 34.21
CA MET A 1 11.57 5.39 34.37
C MET A 1 12.20 4.01 34.41
N LYS A 2 11.55 3.00 35.02
CA LYS A 2 12.06 1.63 35.07
C LYS A 2 11.31 0.72 34.09
N ALA A 3 12.03 -0.21 33.46
CA ALA A 3 11.43 -1.32 32.72
C ALA A 3 11.88 -2.65 33.32
N VAL A 4 10.95 -3.59 33.51
CA VAL A 4 11.27 -4.96 33.91
C VAL A 4 11.43 -5.81 32.65
N VAL A 5 12.53 -6.55 32.56
CA VAL A 5 12.86 -7.38 31.40
C VAL A 5 13.07 -8.84 31.76
N PHE A 6 12.60 -9.75 30.90
CA PHE A 6 12.70 -11.19 31.09
C PHE A 6 13.52 -11.86 29.99
N PRO A 7 14.53 -12.68 30.32
CA PRO A 7 15.35 -13.36 29.33
C PRO A 7 14.61 -14.52 28.66
N GLY A 8 15.10 -14.89 27.48
CA GLY A 8 14.67 -16.08 26.76
C GLY A 8 15.55 -17.31 27.02
N GLN A 9 15.42 -18.30 26.15
CA GLN A 9 16.27 -19.49 26.14
C GLN A 9 17.75 -19.10 26.00
N GLY A 10 18.59 -19.70 26.85
CA GLY A 10 20.00 -19.33 27.07
C GLY A 10 20.28 -18.83 28.50
N ALA A 11 19.26 -18.46 29.26
CA ALA A 11 19.40 -18.05 30.67
C ALA A 11 19.25 -19.18 31.69
N GLN A 12 18.79 -20.36 31.26
CA GLN A 12 18.61 -21.52 32.13
C GLN A 12 19.95 -22.02 32.68
N ARG A 13 19.97 -22.39 33.95
CA ARG A 13 21.13 -22.99 34.62
C ARG A 13 20.66 -23.90 35.74
N ARG A 14 21.42 -24.98 35.98
CA ARG A 14 21.21 -25.81 37.16
C ARG A 14 21.33 -24.95 38.43
N GLY A 15 20.40 -25.15 39.37
CA GLY A 15 20.24 -24.36 40.59
C GLY A 15 19.43 -23.08 40.44
N MET A 16 18.84 -22.79 39.27
CA MET A 16 17.94 -21.64 39.11
C MET A 16 16.66 -21.81 39.94
N GLY A 17 16.12 -20.70 40.45
CA GLY A 17 14.85 -20.70 41.18
C GLY A 17 14.90 -21.26 42.60
N ARG A 18 16.05 -21.68 43.14
CA ARG A 18 16.15 -22.28 44.50
C ARG A 18 15.39 -21.51 45.58
N GLU A 19 15.76 -20.25 45.78
CA GLU A 19 15.12 -19.38 46.79
C GLU A 19 13.64 -19.09 46.45
N LEU A 20 13.29 -19.02 45.16
CA LEU A 20 11.93 -18.75 44.70
C LEU A 20 10.99 -19.93 44.96
N PHE A 21 11.47 -21.16 44.75
CA PHE A 21 10.68 -22.35 45.03
C PHE A 21 10.48 -22.57 46.52
N ASP A 22 11.40 -22.10 47.36
CA ASP A 22 11.26 -22.13 48.82
C ASP A 22 10.30 -21.04 49.30
N ALA A 23 10.30 -19.86 48.67
CA ALA A 23 9.41 -18.74 49.00
C ALA A 23 7.97 -18.92 48.50
N TYR A 24 7.78 -19.61 47.36
CA TYR A 24 6.47 -19.83 46.73
C TYR A 24 6.23 -21.32 46.43
N PRO A 25 6.19 -22.19 47.46
CA PRO A 25 6.07 -23.63 47.27
C PRO A 25 4.77 -24.02 46.53
N GLU A 26 3.66 -23.36 46.84
CA GLU A 26 2.36 -23.65 46.22
C GLU A 26 2.36 -23.45 44.69
N LEU A 27 2.99 -22.38 44.19
CA LEU A 27 3.11 -22.12 42.75
C LEU A 27 4.12 -23.06 42.07
N ALA A 28 5.14 -23.51 42.80
CA ALA A 28 6.09 -24.50 42.30
C ALA A 28 5.47 -25.89 42.20
N ASP A 29 4.59 -26.25 43.14
CA ASP A 29 3.82 -27.48 43.13
C ASP A 29 2.74 -27.44 42.02
N GLU A 30 1.97 -26.36 41.92
CA GLU A 30 1.01 -26.14 40.81
C GLU A 30 1.71 -26.26 39.45
N ALA A 31 2.89 -25.65 39.31
CA ALA A 31 3.66 -25.77 38.08
C ALA A 31 4.07 -27.23 37.80
N SER A 32 4.48 -27.97 38.82
CA SER A 32 4.86 -29.39 38.66
C SER A 32 3.66 -30.27 38.28
N GLU A 33 2.48 -29.99 38.83
CA GLU A 33 1.23 -30.64 38.47
C GLU A 33 0.84 -30.37 37.01
N ILE A 34 0.88 -29.11 36.56
CA ILE A 34 0.59 -28.73 35.17
C ILE A 34 1.61 -29.38 34.20
N LEU A 35 2.88 -29.44 34.61
CA LEU A 35 3.94 -29.96 33.76
C LEU A 35 4.00 -31.49 33.72
N GLY A 36 3.48 -32.16 34.75
CA GLY A 36 3.56 -33.62 34.90
C GLY A 36 4.95 -34.12 35.32
N TYR A 37 5.83 -33.23 35.79
CA TYR A 37 7.15 -33.56 36.32
C TYR A 37 7.59 -32.54 37.37
N SER A 38 8.49 -32.94 38.27
CA SER A 38 9.04 -32.06 39.30
C SER A 38 9.87 -30.93 38.68
N LEU A 39 9.32 -29.71 38.67
CA LEU A 39 10.03 -28.53 38.19
C LEU A 39 11.24 -28.23 39.07
N ARG A 40 11.11 -28.43 40.38
CA ARG A 40 12.19 -28.23 41.35
C ARG A 40 13.37 -29.15 41.04
N THR A 41 13.13 -30.45 40.83
CA THR A 41 14.19 -31.42 40.51
C THR A 41 14.84 -31.09 39.16
N LEU A 42 14.04 -30.72 38.15
CA LEU A 42 14.56 -30.30 36.84
C LEU A 42 15.49 -29.08 36.95
N CYS A 43 15.08 -28.05 37.69
CA CYS A 43 15.83 -26.79 37.80
C CYS A 43 17.02 -26.89 38.75
N LEU A 44 16.92 -27.62 39.87
CA LEU A 44 17.95 -27.64 40.91
C LEU A 44 19.02 -28.71 40.67
N ASP A 45 18.62 -29.88 40.19
CA ASP A 45 19.49 -31.06 40.13
C ASP A 45 19.75 -31.50 38.68
N ASP A 46 18.74 -31.36 37.81
CA ASP A 46 18.75 -31.77 36.39
C ASP A 46 19.31 -33.20 36.17
N PRO A 47 18.81 -34.23 36.89
CA PRO A 47 19.43 -35.56 36.92
C PRO A 47 19.45 -36.24 35.54
N HIS A 48 18.51 -35.87 34.66
CA HIS A 48 18.39 -36.41 33.31
C HIS A 48 19.00 -35.52 32.22
N ARG A 49 19.65 -34.40 32.60
CA ARG A 49 20.23 -33.40 31.67
C ARG A 49 19.21 -32.89 30.64
N GLN A 50 17.98 -32.65 31.10
CA GLN A 50 16.85 -32.25 30.27
C GLN A 50 16.62 -30.74 30.28
N LEU A 51 17.13 -30.00 31.27
CA LEU A 51 16.91 -28.56 31.39
C LEU A 51 17.34 -27.78 30.14
N GLY A 52 18.31 -28.29 29.38
CA GLY A 52 18.77 -27.68 28.12
C GLY A 52 17.90 -27.96 26.88
N ARG A 53 16.90 -28.85 26.98
CA ARG A 53 15.99 -29.16 25.87
C ARG A 53 14.83 -28.17 25.85
N THR A 54 14.50 -27.63 24.67
CA THR A 54 13.56 -26.51 24.50
C THR A 54 12.20 -26.72 25.17
N GLU A 55 11.65 -27.93 25.12
CA GLU A 55 10.36 -28.29 25.72
C GLU A 55 10.37 -28.25 27.26
N TYR A 56 11.54 -28.37 27.90
CA TYR A 56 11.73 -28.24 29.35
C TYR A 56 12.25 -26.85 29.74
N THR A 57 13.14 -26.29 28.93
CA THR A 57 13.74 -24.97 29.15
C THR A 57 12.67 -23.87 29.19
N GLN A 58 11.73 -23.91 28.24
CA GLN A 58 10.74 -22.84 28.12
C GLN A 58 9.82 -22.74 29.35
N PRO A 59 9.18 -23.83 29.81
CA PRO A 59 8.40 -23.78 31.05
C PRO A 59 9.20 -23.37 32.28
N ALA A 60 10.44 -23.89 32.42
CA ALA A 60 11.28 -23.58 33.56
C ALA A 60 11.60 -22.08 33.67
N LEU A 61 11.95 -21.46 32.54
CA LEU A 61 12.21 -20.01 32.48
C LEU A 61 10.95 -19.19 32.73
N PHE A 62 9.79 -19.64 32.23
CA PHE A 62 8.52 -18.94 32.51
C PHE A 62 8.20 -18.92 34.00
N VAL A 63 8.26 -20.07 34.68
CA VAL A 63 7.94 -20.16 36.11
C VAL A 63 8.92 -19.34 36.93
N VAL A 64 10.22 -19.49 36.70
CA VAL A 64 11.23 -18.71 37.43
C VAL A 64 11.09 -17.21 37.17
N GLY A 65 10.77 -16.79 35.94
CA GLY A 65 10.48 -15.40 35.61
C GLY A 65 9.24 -14.86 36.33
N ALA A 66 8.15 -15.63 36.34
CA ALA A 66 6.90 -15.26 37.01
C ALA A 66 7.07 -15.14 38.53
N LEU A 67 7.77 -16.09 39.18
CA LEU A 67 8.07 -16.04 40.60
C LEU A 67 9.02 -14.90 40.95
N ALA A 68 10.05 -14.65 40.13
CA ALA A 68 10.96 -13.52 40.33
C ALA A 68 10.22 -12.17 40.22
N HIS A 69 9.27 -12.05 39.28
CA HIS A 69 8.42 -10.85 39.17
C HIS A 69 7.54 -10.65 40.40
N ARG A 70 6.94 -11.73 40.91
CA ARG A 70 6.16 -11.68 42.13
C ARG A 70 7.00 -11.24 43.33
N GLN A 71 8.17 -11.86 43.54
CA GLN A 71 9.09 -11.48 44.61
C GLN A 71 9.56 -10.03 44.50
N TRP A 72 9.88 -9.58 43.29
CA TRP A 72 10.28 -8.19 43.06
C TRP A 72 9.16 -7.21 43.41
N ARG A 73 7.91 -7.48 43.01
CA ARG A 73 6.75 -6.64 43.37
C ARG A 73 6.48 -6.62 44.87
N GLU A 74 6.51 -7.79 45.52
CA GLU A 74 6.27 -7.92 46.96
C GLU A 74 7.38 -7.26 47.80
N SER A 75 8.64 -7.33 47.36
CA SER A 75 9.78 -6.80 48.11
C SER A 75 10.01 -5.30 47.91
N THR A 76 9.62 -4.74 46.76
CA THR A 76 9.88 -3.33 46.43
C THR A 76 8.64 -2.45 46.50
N GLY A 77 7.45 -3.01 46.27
CA GLY A 77 6.21 -2.23 46.07
C GLY A 77 6.23 -1.35 44.82
N GLU A 78 7.22 -1.50 43.94
CA GLU A 78 7.35 -0.71 42.72
C GLU A 78 6.51 -1.29 41.56
N GLU A 79 6.01 -0.41 40.70
CA GLU A 79 5.34 -0.78 39.45
C GLU A 79 6.19 -0.32 38.25
N PRO A 80 6.49 -1.20 37.27
CA PRO A 80 7.31 -0.83 36.14
C PRO A 80 6.52 0.02 35.13
N ALA A 81 7.19 0.96 34.47
CA ALA A 81 6.56 1.74 33.40
C ALA A 81 6.35 0.92 32.11
N PHE A 82 7.20 -0.09 31.91
CA PHE A 82 7.16 -1.01 30.78
C PHE A 82 7.61 -2.40 31.21
N LEU A 83 7.08 -3.42 30.54
CA LEU A 83 7.66 -4.77 30.56
C LEU A 83 8.14 -5.14 29.16
N ALA A 84 9.18 -5.95 29.07
CA ALA A 84 9.60 -6.56 27.83
C ALA A 84 10.22 -7.93 28.11
N GLY A 85 10.29 -8.80 27.12
CA GLY A 85 11.04 -10.02 27.29
C GLY A 85 11.54 -10.56 25.97
N HIS A 86 12.63 -11.30 26.03
CA HIS A 86 13.32 -11.80 24.84
C HIS A 86 12.80 -13.19 24.47
N SER A 87 12.22 -13.32 23.26
CA SER A 87 11.56 -14.52 22.77
C SER A 87 10.55 -15.05 23.79
N LEU A 88 10.86 -16.17 24.44
CA LEU A 88 10.07 -16.73 25.53
C LEU A 88 9.77 -15.73 26.66
N GLY A 89 10.72 -14.85 27.01
CA GLY A 89 10.53 -13.89 28.08
C GLY A 89 9.34 -12.96 27.87
N GLU A 90 8.88 -12.81 26.62
CA GLU A 90 7.67 -12.05 26.29
C GLU A 90 6.42 -12.62 26.97
N TYR A 91 6.37 -13.93 27.23
CA TYR A 91 5.29 -14.57 27.99
C TYR A 91 5.33 -14.19 29.47
N CYS A 92 6.53 -14.08 30.07
CA CYS A 92 6.68 -13.57 31.44
C CYS A 92 6.24 -12.11 31.54
N ALA A 93 6.59 -11.30 30.54
CA ALA A 93 6.20 -9.89 30.47
C ALA A 93 4.68 -9.72 30.40
N LEU A 94 4.00 -10.51 29.57
CA LEU A 94 2.54 -10.50 29.44
C LEU A 94 1.84 -11.01 30.70
N HIS A 95 2.34 -12.06 31.34
CA HIS A 95 1.86 -12.50 32.66
C HIS A 95 2.05 -11.39 33.70
N GLY A 96 3.22 -10.77 33.76
CA GLY A 96 3.51 -9.66 34.67
C GLY A 96 2.62 -8.44 34.44
N ALA A 97 2.15 -8.23 33.21
CA ALA A 97 1.20 -7.19 32.84
C ALA A 97 -0.28 -7.59 33.01
N GLY A 98 -0.58 -8.80 33.48
CA GLY A 98 -1.96 -9.26 33.70
C GLY A 98 -2.72 -9.68 32.43
N ALA A 99 -2.03 -9.98 31.33
CA ALA A 99 -2.70 -10.42 30.10
C ALA A 99 -3.28 -11.85 30.21
N PHE A 100 -2.76 -12.67 31.13
CA PHE A 100 -3.26 -14.00 31.48
C PHE A 100 -2.74 -14.44 32.84
N ASP A 101 -3.40 -15.42 33.46
CA ASP A 101 -2.98 -16.01 34.74
C ASP A 101 -1.77 -16.95 34.61
N PHE A 102 -1.20 -17.33 35.77
CA PHE A 102 0.00 -18.17 35.85
C PHE A 102 -0.19 -19.53 35.16
N ALA A 103 -1.28 -20.23 35.45
CA ALA A 103 -1.59 -21.55 34.88
C ALA A 103 -1.74 -21.50 33.35
N THR A 104 -2.44 -20.49 32.82
CA THR A 104 -2.61 -20.25 31.39
C THR A 104 -1.26 -19.98 30.73
N GLY A 105 -0.46 -19.07 31.30
CA GLY A 105 0.86 -18.76 30.80
C GLY A 105 1.77 -19.99 30.75
N LEU A 106 1.75 -20.81 31.80
CA LEU A 106 2.53 -22.04 31.86
C LEU A 106 2.10 -23.06 30.80
N ARG A 107 0.79 -23.26 30.61
CA ARG A 107 0.24 -24.15 29.57
C ARG A 107 0.61 -23.68 28.16
N LEU A 108 0.50 -22.38 27.89
CA LEU A 108 0.92 -21.78 26.62
C LEU A 108 2.41 -22.05 26.36
N VAL A 109 3.26 -21.77 27.34
CA VAL A 109 4.70 -21.96 27.21
C VAL A 109 5.09 -23.43 27.08
N GLN A 110 4.46 -24.34 27.83
CA GLN A 110 4.64 -25.78 27.71
C GLN A 110 4.32 -26.25 26.29
N ARG A 111 3.17 -25.81 25.74
CA ARG A 111 2.80 -26.18 24.38
C ARG A 111 3.74 -25.57 23.34
N ARG A 112 4.11 -24.30 23.48
CA ARG A 112 5.08 -23.61 22.59
C ARG A 112 6.42 -24.34 22.58
N GLY A 113 6.97 -24.64 23.76
CA GLY A 113 8.22 -25.37 23.91
C GLY A 113 8.18 -26.74 23.24
N ALA A 114 7.11 -27.51 23.47
CA ALA A 114 6.92 -28.81 22.83
C ALA A 114 6.85 -28.73 21.30
N LEU A 115 6.05 -27.80 20.75
CA LEU A 115 5.90 -27.63 19.30
C LEU A 115 7.19 -27.14 18.62
N MET A 116 7.90 -26.21 19.24
CA MET A 116 9.19 -25.74 18.73
C MET A 116 10.24 -26.85 18.79
N ALA A 117 10.25 -27.66 19.85
CA ALA A 117 11.18 -28.79 19.97
C ALA A 117 10.95 -29.88 18.91
N GLN A 118 9.70 -30.05 18.45
CA GLN A 118 9.31 -31.04 17.43
C GLN A 118 9.76 -30.67 16.01
N ALA A 119 10.09 -29.41 15.75
CA ALA A 119 10.57 -28.99 14.45
C ALA A 119 11.88 -29.71 14.10
N ARG A 120 12.00 -30.15 12.84
CA ARG A 120 13.17 -30.90 12.32
C ARG A 120 13.79 -30.17 11.14
N GLY A 121 15.03 -30.51 10.81
CA GLY A 121 15.74 -29.99 9.64
C GLY A 121 16.27 -28.57 9.79
N GLY A 122 15.84 -27.82 10.81
CA GLY A 122 16.27 -26.44 11.03
C GLY A 122 17.41 -26.28 12.04
N GLY A 123 18.20 -25.23 11.87
CA GLY A 123 19.28 -24.82 12.76
C GLY A 123 19.29 -23.33 13.03
N MET A 124 20.13 -22.93 13.99
CA MET A 124 20.44 -21.53 14.28
C MET A 124 21.93 -21.34 14.58
N ALA A 125 22.47 -20.18 14.20
CA ALA A 125 23.83 -19.77 14.53
C ALA A 125 23.86 -18.31 14.98
N ALA A 126 24.68 -18.01 15.99
CA ALA A 126 24.94 -16.65 16.43
C ALA A 126 26.14 -16.08 15.67
N VAL A 127 25.93 -14.96 14.99
CA VAL A 127 26.97 -14.19 14.33
C VAL A 127 27.38 -13.04 15.25
N VAL A 128 28.67 -12.96 15.56
CA VAL A 128 29.23 -12.02 16.54
C VAL A 128 30.27 -11.15 15.86
N GLY A 129 30.23 -9.86 16.13
CA GLY A 129 31.20 -8.88 15.62
C GLY A 129 30.77 -8.21 14.32
N VAL A 130 29.62 -8.56 13.74
CA VAL A 130 29.11 -7.96 12.50
C VAL A 130 27.78 -7.25 12.78
N GLU A 131 27.53 -6.14 12.11
CA GLU A 131 26.24 -5.44 12.23
C GLU A 131 25.16 -6.03 11.32
N ALA A 132 23.89 -5.80 11.63
CA ALA A 132 22.79 -6.44 10.91
C ALA A 132 22.73 -6.10 9.41
N ALA A 133 23.13 -4.89 9.00
CA ALA A 133 23.17 -4.51 7.58
C ALA A 133 24.35 -5.18 6.82
N PRO A 134 25.61 -5.04 7.26
CA PRO A 134 26.73 -5.79 6.68
C PRO A 134 26.53 -7.32 6.71
N LEU A 135 25.86 -7.86 7.73
CA LEU A 135 25.54 -9.29 7.77
C LEU A 135 24.61 -9.68 6.62
N ARG A 136 23.59 -8.86 6.28
CA ARG A 136 22.71 -9.15 5.15
C ARG A 136 23.47 -9.14 3.83
N GLU A 137 24.33 -8.15 3.63
CA GLU A 137 25.22 -8.08 2.44
C GLU A 137 26.09 -9.35 2.33
N LEU A 138 26.72 -9.78 3.44
CA LEU A 138 27.52 -11.01 3.48
C LEU A 138 26.70 -12.28 3.19
N LEU A 139 25.45 -12.34 3.64
CA LEU A 139 24.54 -13.46 3.35
C LEU A 139 24.18 -13.49 1.87
N ASP A 140 23.86 -12.34 1.29
CA ASP A 140 23.49 -12.21 -0.13
C ASP A 140 24.69 -12.56 -1.04
N GLU A 141 25.89 -12.04 -0.73
CA GLU A 141 27.13 -12.38 -1.43
C GLU A 141 27.46 -13.87 -1.37
N GLY A 142 27.16 -14.51 -0.25
CA GLY A 142 27.40 -15.93 -0.02
C GLY A 142 26.32 -16.85 -0.58
N GLY A 143 25.24 -16.32 -1.15
CA GLY A 143 24.10 -17.10 -1.65
C GLY A 143 23.24 -17.72 -0.54
N PHE A 144 23.23 -17.15 0.66
CA PHE A 144 22.48 -17.62 1.82
C PHE A 144 21.10 -16.95 1.96
N CYS A 145 20.47 -16.56 0.85
CA CYS A 145 19.23 -15.78 0.81
C CYS A 145 18.04 -16.47 1.53
N ASP A 146 18.09 -17.79 1.68
CA ASP A 146 17.05 -18.59 2.37
C ASP A 146 17.16 -18.54 3.91
N LEU A 147 18.24 -17.96 4.46
CA LEU A 147 18.41 -17.81 5.90
C LEU A 147 17.65 -16.58 6.43
N THR A 148 16.99 -16.75 7.58
CA THR A 148 16.31 -15.67 8.29
C THR A 148 17.18 -15.14 9.42
N VAL A 149 17.33 -13.81 9.52
CA VAL A 149 17.85 -13.17 10.74
C VAL A 149 16.77 -13.27 11.82
N ALA A 150 16.83 -14.34 12.61
CA ALA A 150 15.88 -14.68 13.67
C ALA A 150 15.93 -13.74 14.87
N ASN A 151 17.12 -13.24 15.21
CA ASN A 151 17.27 -12.31 16.32
C ASN A 151 18.26 -11.19 15.97
N ASP A 152 17.85 -9.95 16.22
CA ASP A 152 18.72 -8.78 16.30
C ASP A 152 18.91 -8.46 17.80
N ASN A 153 19.95 -9.06 18.40
CA ASN A 153 20.14 -9.09 19.86
C ASN A 153 20.93 -7.90 20.38
N ALA A 154 21.90 -7.43 19.62
CA ALA A 154 22.69 -6.24 19.90
C ALA A 154 23.31 -5.77 18.58
N PRO A 155 23.86 -4.55 18.51
CA PRO A 155 24.40 -3.98 17.28
C PRO A 155 25.38 -4.92 16.55
N ARG A 156 26.20 -5.67 17.29
CA ARG A 156 27.17 -6.64 16.75
C ARG A 156 26.90 -8.09 17.12
N GLN A 157 25.64 -8.43 17.43
CA GLN A 157 25.24 -9.78 17.76
C GLN A 157 23.87 -10.11 17.14
N GLN A 158 23.87 -10.97 16.14
CA GLN A 158 22.66 -11.45 15.48
C GLN A 158 22.57 -12.96 15.57
N VAL A 159 21.38 -13.50 15.37
CA VAL A 159 21.16 -14.93 15.20
C VAL A 159 20.47 -15.16 13.88
N VAL A 160 21.03 -16.06 13.08
CA VAL A 160 20.45 -16.53 11.83
C VAL A 160 19.87 -17.91 12.03
N SER A 161 18.84 -18.23 11.26
CA SER A 161 18.11 -19.50 11.32
C SER A 161 17.68 -19.93 9.93
N GLY A 162 17.64 -21.24 9.69
CA GLY A 162 17.26 -21.81 8.40
C GLY A 162 17.52 -23.31 8.38
N ASP A 163 17.62 -23.90 7.19
CA ASP A 163 17.99 -25.31 7.05
C ASP A 163 19.36 -25.60 7.69
N THR A 164 19.51 -26.77 8.30
CA THR A 164 20.72 -27.16 9.03
C THR A 164 21.95 -27.14 8.11
N ALA A 165 21.84 -27.68 6.90
CA ALA A 165 22.97 -27.71 5.97
C ALA A 165 23.37 -26.30 5.54
N THR A 166 22.39 -25.42 5.32
CA THR A 166 22.64 -24.01 4.96
C THR A 166 23.27 -23.23 6.12
N VAL A 167 22.84 -23.48 7.37
CA VAL A 167 23.44 -22.87 8.56
C VAL A 167 24.88 -23.36 8.77
N ASP A 168 25.14 -24.65 8.57
CA ASP A 168 26.49 -25.21 8.72
C ASP A 168 27.42 -24.69 7.61
N ALA A 169 26.92 -24.57 6.37
CA ALA A 169 27.63 -23.92 5.27
C ALA A 169 27.92 -22.44 5.55
N LEU A 170 26.98 -21.72 6.17
CA LEU A 170 27.21 -20.33 6.59
C LEU A 170 28.32 -20.22 7.64
N VAL A 171 28.35 -21.13 8.63
CA VAL A 171 29.41 -21.15 9.64
C VAL A 171 30.77 -21.28 8.98
N ALA A 172 30.94 -22.22 8.05
CA ALA A 172 32.18 -22.39 7.30
C ALA A 172 32.51 -21.15 6.42
N TYR A 173 31.50 -20.56 5.77
CA TYR A 173 31.66 -19.38 4.93
C TYR A 173 32.14 -18.14 5.70
N LEU A 174 31.61 -17.93 6.90
CA LEU A 174 31.98 -16.83 7.78
C LEU A 174 33.32 -17.08 8.48
N ASP A 175 33.63 -18.33 8.85
CA ASP A 175 34.93 -18.71 9.40
C ASP A 175 36.07 -18.41 8.42
N ALA A 176 35.87 -18.72 7.13
CA ALA A 176 36.82 -18.37 6.06
C ALA A 176 37.03 -16.85 5.84
N ARG A 177 36.23 -16.01 6.50
CA ARG A 177 36.27 -14.54 6.43
C ARG A 177 36.60 -13.90 7.78
N ASP A 178 37.10 -14.69 8.75
CA ASP A 178 37.40 -14.26 10.11
C ASP A 178 36.19 -13.64 10.85
N VAL A 179 34.97 -14.00 10.44
CA VAL A 179 33.72 -13.60 11.09
C VAL A 179 33.29 -14.69 12.06
N ARG A 180 33.26 -14.36 13.37
CA ARG A 180 32.88 -15.32 14.41
C ARG A 180 31.41 -15.72 14.29
N CYS A 181 31.17 -16.97 13.91
CA CYS A 181 29.85 -17.59 13.85
C CYS A 181 29.80 -18.85 14.73
N VAL A 182 28.83 -18.95 15.64
CA VAL A 182 28.73 -20.06 16.62
C VAL A 182 27.39 -20.76 16.47
N ARG A 183 27.41 -22.06 16.17
CA ARG A 183 26.20 -22.89 16.11
C ARG A 183 25.52 -22.93 17.48
N LEU A 184 24.21 -22.68 17.50
CA LEU A 184 23.40 -22.75 18.71
C LEU A 184 22.85 -24.15 18.93
N ASN A 185 22.87 -24.61 20.19
CA ASN A 185 22.34 -25.91 20.59
C ASN A 185 20.80 -25.86 20.73
N VAL A 186 20.13 -25.82 19.59
CA VAL A 186 18.66 -25.82 19.45
C VAL A 186 18.24 -26.78 18.35
N SER A 187 17.05 -27.38 18.48
CA SER A 187 16.56 -28.42 17.58
C SER A 187 15.91 -27.91 16.29
N GLY A 188 15.63 -26.60 16.19
CA GLY A 188 14.92 -26.03 15.05
C GLY A 188 15.34 -24.61 14.72
N ALA A 189 14.90 -24.14 13.55
CA ALA A 189 15.12 -22.80 13.04
C ALA A 189 14.08 -21.82 13.60
N PHE A 190 14.18 -21.49 14.90
CA PHE A 190 13.19 -20.64 15.57
C PHE A 190 13.10 -19.24 14.95
N HIS A 191 11.92 -18.61 15.01
CA HIS A 191 11.69 -17.26 14.45
C HIS A 191 11.91 -17.18 12.93
N SER A 192 11.59 -18.25 12.21
CA SER A 192 11.71 -18.34 10.75
C SER A 192 10.48 -18.98 10.11
N PRO A 193 10.34 -18.90 8.77
CA PRO A 193 9.28 -19.59 8.04
C PRO A 193 9.23 -21.10 8.26
N LEU A 194 10.35 -21.74 8.65
CA LEU A 194 10.40 -23.18 8.94
C LEU A 194 9.61 -23.56 10.21
N MET A 195 9.22 -22.60 11.05
CA MET A 195 8.36 -22.84 12.21
C MET A 195 6.86 -22.74 11.90
N ARG A 196 6.46 -22.58 10.63
CA ARG A 196 5.05 -22.36 10.26
C ARG A 196 4.10 -23.46 10.76
N GLN A 197 4.53 -24.72 10.76
CA GLN A 197 3.73 -25.80 11.31
C GLN A 197 3.54 -25.65 12.83
N ALA A 198 4.63 -25.40 13.58
CA ALA A 198 4.57 -25.15 15.02
C ALA A 198 3.70 -23.93 15.34
N GLN A 199 3.76 -22.87 14.52
CA GLN A 199 2.90 -21.70 14.64
C GLN A 199 1.41 -22.05 14.50
N GLN A 200 1.04 -22.80 13.46
CA GLN A 200 -0.35 -23.19 13.22
C GLN A 200 -0.90 -24.06 14.35
N ASP A 201 -0.09 -25.02 14.81
CA ASP A 201 -0.46 -25.91 15.91
C ASP A 201 -0.59 -25.13 17.23
N PHE A 202 0.28 -24.15 17.44
CA PHE A 202 0.22 -23.26 18.59
C PHE A 202 -0.99 -22.33 18.51
N ALA A 203 -1.34 -21.81 17.34
CA ALA A 203 -2.52 -20.97 17.13
C ALA A 203 -3.81 -21.70 17.50
N ARG A 204 -3.93 -22.97 17.10
CA ARG A 204 -5.09 -23.81 17.49
C ARG A 204 -5.18 -24.01 18.99
N PHE A 205 -4.04 -24.20 19.66
CA PHE A 205 -4.01 -24.35 21.11
C PHE A 205 -4.31 -23.04 21.84
N ALA A 206 -3.69 -21.93 21.43
CA ALA A 206 -3.85 -20.62 22.02
C ALA A 206 -5.29 -20.08 21.90
N ALA A 207 -6.03 -20.49 20.87
CA ALA A 207 -7.45 -20.13 20.69
C ALA A 207 -8.36 -20.66 21.82
N GLY A 208 -7.91 -21.64 22.61
CA GLY A 208 -8.64 -22.15 23.78
C GLY A 208 -8.54 -21.25 25.01
N PHE A 209 -7.78 -20.16 24.96
CA PHE A 209 -7.54 -19.26 26.09
C PHE A 209 -7.97 -17.84 25.76
N ALA A 210 -8.61 -17.17 26.73
CA ALA A 210 -8.91 -15.75 26.64
C ALA A 210 -7.69 -14.94 27.12
N LEU A 211 -6.93 -14.37 26.18
CA LEU A 211 -5.80 -13.51 26.54
C LEU A 211 -6.24 -12.04 26.49
N GLY A 212 -6.09 -11.36 27.62
CA GLY A 212 -6.43 -9.95 27.79
C GLY A 212 -5.38 -9.00 27.23
N ASP A 213 -5.70 -7.71 27.34
CA ASP A 213 -4.76 -6.64 27.05
C ASP A 213 -3.84 -6.40 28.25
N PRO A 214 -2.53 -6.20 28.03
CA PRO A 214 -1.60 -5.96 29.13
C PRO A 214 -1.88 -4.62 29.80
N ALA A 215 -2.11 -4.63 31.12
CA ALA A 215 -2.37 -3.44 31.92
C ALA A 215 -1.15 -2.50 32.00
N THR A 216 0.05 -3.09 32.05
CA THR A 216 1.32 -2.38 31.92
C THR A 216 1.87 -2.59 30.50
N PRO A 217 2.30 -1.55 29.77
CA PRO A 217 2.75 -1.69 28.38
C PRO A 217 3.86 -2.74 28.21
N VAL A 218 3.58 -3.77 27.42
CA VAL A 218 4.54 -4.82 27.05
C VAL A 218 5.08 -4.55 25.65
N VAL A 219 6.41 -4.51 25.45
CA VAL A 219 7.01 -4.34 24.11
C VAL A 219 7.09 -5.69 23.38
N ALA A 220 6.42 -5.79 22.23
CA ALA A 220 6.37 -7.00 21.44
C ALA A 220 7.64 -7.23 20.61
N ASN A 221 8.14 -8.47 20.53
CA ASN A 221 9.40 -8.79 19.85
C ASN A 221 9.37 -8.53 18.34
N ALA A 222 8.25 -8.83 17.70
CA ALA A 222 8.13 -8.74 16.24
C ALA A 222 8.01 -7.28 15.73
N THR A 223 7.39 -6.41 16.52
CA THR A 223 7.14 -5.01 16.13
C THR A 223 8.08 -4.03 16.82
N ALA A 224 8.75 -4.43 17.90
CA ALA A 224 9.50 -3.57 18.80
C ALA A 224 8.65 -2.38 19.33
N ARG A 225 7.34 -2.58 19.48
CA ARG A 225 6.37 -1.60 19.98
C ARG A 225 5.42 -2.24 20.98
N PRO A 226 4.71 -1.46 21.82
CA PRO A 226 3.73 -2.00 22.74
C PRO A 226 2.66 -2.84 22.06
N TYR A 227 2.15 -3.87 22.76
CA TYR A 227 1.00 -4.65 22.31
C TYR A 227 -0.19 -3.74 21.99
N LEU A 228 -0.89 -4.05 20.90
CA LEU A 228 -2.14 -3.38 20.53
C LEU A 228 -3.32 -4.04 21.23
N PRO A 229 -4.35 -3.27 21.63
CA PRO A 229 -5.58 -3.81 22.21
C PRO A 229 -6.24 -4.87 21.32
N GLY A 230 -6.68 -5.98 21.93
CA GLY A 230 -7.33 -7.12 21.29
C GLY A 230 -6.39 -7.97 20.42
N ARG A 231 -5.07 -7.80 20.51
CA ARG A 231 -4.10 -8.48 19.63
C ARG A 231 -3.16 -9.47 20.33
N THR A 232 -3.23 -9.63 21.65
CA THR A 232 -2.31 -10.49 22.43
C THR A 232 -2.18 -11.90 21.87
N ALA A 233 -3.32 -12.59 21.72
CA ALA A 233 -3.57 -13.77 20.87
C ALA A 233 -2.62 -13.91 19.68
N ARG A 234 -2.91 -13.05 18.71
CA ARG A 234 -2.32 -13.10 17.39
C ARG A 234 -0.84 -12.73 17.41
N THR A 235 -0.43 -11.75 18.20
CA THR A 235 0.97 -11.32 18.29
C THR A 235 1.86 -12.44 18.84
N LEU A 236 1.40 -13.18 19.86
CA LEU A 236 2.14 -14.33 20.40
C LEU A 236 2.27 -15.49 19.40
N VAL A 237 1.22 -15.74 18.61
CA VAL A 237 1.25 -16.73 17.53
C VAL A 237 2.22 -16.29 16.43
N ASP A 238 2.12 -15.05 15.97
CA ASP A 238 2.97 -14.48 14.93
C ASP A 238 4.45 -14.47 15.34
N GLN A 239 4.75 -14.29 16.64
CA GLN A 239 6.10 -14.31 17.21
C GLN A 239 6.90 -15.58 16.86
N ILE A 240 6.26 -16.74 16.71
CA ILE A 240 6.94 -18.03 16.45
C ILE A 240 7.72 -18.03 15.12
N VAL A 241 7.22 -17.32 14.11
CA VAL A 241 7.82 -17.25 12.76
C VAL A 241 8.42 -15.89 12.43
N GLN A 242 8.34 -14.93 13.36
CA GLN A 242 8.81 -13.56 13.16
C GLN A 242 10.08 -13.28 13.98
N PRO A 243 11.01 -12.45 13.45
CA PRO A 243 12.24 -12.10 14.16
C PRO A 243 12.03 -11.43 15.51
N VAL A 244 12.96 -11.66 16.44
CA VAL A 244 13.08 -10.92 17.69
C VAL A 244 13.92 -9.66 17.46
N ARG A 245 13.26 -8.51 17.42
CA ARG A 245 13.90 -7.18 17.21
C ARG A 245 14.30 -6.56 18.54
N TRP A 246 15.24 -7.18 19.25
CA TRP A 246 15.61 -6.79 20.61
C TRP A 246 16.32 -5.44 20.65
N THR A 247 17.29 -5.21 19.76
CA THR A 247 17.99 -3.91 19.64
C THR A 247 16.99 -2.75 19.50
N GLU A 248 16.00 -2.90 18.61
CA GLU A 248 14.96 -1.88 18.42
C GLU A 248 14.01 -1.77 19.62
N SER A 249 13.71 -2.88 20.30
CA SER A 249 12.85 -2.88 21.50
C SER A 249 13.50 -2.11 22.65
N VAL A 250 14.80 -2.27 22.85
CA VAL A 250 15.57 -1.52 23.86
C VAL A 250 15.69 -0.05 23.46
N HIS A 251 15.94 0.28 22.19
CA HIS A 251 15.91 1.67 21.72
C HIS A 251 14.55 2.32 21.96
N HIS A 252 13.45 1.62 21.67
CA HIS A 252 12.11 2.13 21.96
C HIS A 252 11.92 2.47 23.44
N LEU A 253 12.37 1.61 24.34
CA LEU A 253 12.29 1.84 25.79
C LEU A 253 13.13 3.05 26.22
N LEU A 254 14.37 3.15 25.74
CA LEU A 254 15.24 4.30 26.00
C LEU A 254 14.61 5.61 25.50
N ASP A 255 14.04 5.60 24.29
CA ASP A 255 13.38 6.77 23.69
C ASP A 255 12.10 7.18 24.43
N ARG A 256 11.51 6.26 25.22
CA ARG A 256 10.38 6.54 26.12
C ARG A 256 10.81 6.97 27.52
N GLY A 257 12.10 7.23 27.76
CA GLY A 257 12.61 7.71 29.04
C GLY A 257 12.87 6.60 30.07
N VAL A 258 12.97 5.35 29.63
CA VAL A 258 13.48 4.27 30.48
C VAL A 258 14.97 4.47 30.69
N THR A 259 15.37 4.53 31.96
CA THR A 259 16.76 4.79 32.38
C THR A 259 17.33 3.63 33.17
N GLU A 260 16.48 2.75 33.70
CA GLU A 260 16.82 1.61 34.52
C GLU A 260 16.10 0.37 34.00
N PHE A 261 16.84 -0.73 33.85
CA PHE A 261 16.33 -2.02 33.40
C PHE A 261 16.54 -3.04 34.52
N VAL A 262 15.46 -3.65 34.98
CA VAL A 262 15.48 -4.68 36.00
C VAL A 262 15.32 -6.03 35.30
N GLU A 263 16.41 -6.79 35.16
CA GLU A 263 16.34 -8.14 34.60
C GLU A 263 15.92 -9.16 35.67
N LEU A 264 14.81 -9.86 35.42
CA LEU A 264 14.28 -10.89 36.31
C LEU A 264 14.35 -12.26 35.64
N GLY A 265 14.66 -13.31 36.41
CA GLY A 265 14.74 -14.68 35.90
C GLY A 265 16.04 -15.04 35.16
N GLY A 266 17.02 -14.13 35.09
CA GLY A 266 18.35 -14.39 34.53
C GLY A 266 19.28 -13.17 34.57
N ARG A 267 20.43 -13.24 33.88
CA ARG A 267 21.47 -12.19 33.84
C ARG A 267 22.10 -12.02 32.45
N VAL A 268 21.35 -12.33 31.40
CA VAL A 268 21.85 -12.35 30.02
C VAL A 268 21.53 -11.02 29.32
N LEU A 269 20.36 -10.44 29.56
CA LEU A 269 19.88 -9.25 28.87
C LEU A 269 20.62 -7.98 29.29
N GLY A 270 21.06 -7.87 30.55
CA GLY A 270 21.81 -6.70 31.04
C GLY A 270 23.01 -6.37 30.14
N ARG A 271 23.81 -7.37 29.78
CA ARG A 271 24.96 -7.18 28.88
C ARG A 271 24.55 -6.75 27.47
N LEU A 272 23.44 -7.27 26.93
CA LEU A 272 22.94 -6.87 25.61
C LEU A 272 22.43 -5.43 25.64
N ILE A 273 21.70 -5.06 26.70
CA ILE A 273 21.20 -3.70 26.92
C ILE A 273 22.38 -2.72 27.04
N ASP A 274 23.43 -3.06 27.79
CA ASP A 274 24.62 -2.22 27.91
C ASP A 274 25.32 -2.04 26.57
N GLN A 275 25.45 -3.10 25.77
CA GLN A 275 25.97 -3.00 24.40
C GLN A 275 25.12 -2.07 23.53
N ILE A 276 23.79 -2.20 23.57
CA ILE A 276 22.86 -1.33 22.84
C ILE A 276 22.96 0.13 23.31
N ARG A 277 23.11 0.38 24.61
CA ARG A 277 23.26 1.74 25.18
C ARG A 277 24.60 2.39 24.81
N SER A 278 25.66 1.58 24.75
CA SER A 278 27.03 2.04 24.50
C SER A 278 27.35 2.26 23.01
N ALA A 279 26.62 1.58 22.12
CA ALA A 279 26.83 1.71 20.70
C ALA A 279 26.41 3.10 20.19
N PRO A 280 27.16 3.69 19.23
CA PRO A 280 26.69 4.85 18.49
C PRO A 280 25.32 4.50 17.91
N ARG A 281 24.30 5.27 18.29
CA ARG A 281 22.98 5.07 17.69
C ARG A 281 23.15 5.30 16.19
N PRO A 282 22.89 4.31 15.31
CA PRO A 282 22.75 4.61 13.90
C PRO A 282 21.73 5.75 13.81
N ALA A 283 22.05 6.80 13.03
CA ALA A 283 21.20 7.98 12.89
C ALA A 283 19.77 7.49 12.79
N ALA A 284 18.94 7.80 13.80
CA ALA A 284 17.72 7.06 14.07
C ALA A 284 16.99 6.83 12.74
N ARG A 285 16.84 5.56 12.33
CA ARG A 285 15.77 5.24 11.38
C ARG A 285 14.55 5.84 12.08
N PRO A 286 13.88 6.87 11.50
CA PRO A 286 12.92 7.60 12.28
C PRO A 286 11.94 6.54 12.74
N ALA A 287 11.58 6.60 14.01
CA ALA A 287 10.24 6.18 14.34
C ALA A 287 9.35 6.73 13.22
N ALA A 288 8.56 5.87 12.56
CA ALA A 288 7.42 6.38 11.79
C ALA A 288 6.83 7.48 12.66
N PRO A 289 6.78 8.73 12.16
CA PRO A 289 6.89 9.92 12.99
C PRO A 289 5.96 9.76 14.19
N ALA A 290 6.52 9.94 15.40
CA ALA A 290 5.68 10.26 16.54
C ALA A 290 4.77 11.39 16.06
N ALA A 291 3.47 11.12 16.10
CA ALA A 291 2.47 11.96 15.49
C ALA A 291 2.83 13.42 15.71
N SER A 292 3.08 14.16 14.62
CA SER A 292 2.80 15.58 14.68
C SER A 292 1.35 15.69 15.16
N PRO A 293 1.04 16.51 16.17
CA PRO A 293 -0.32 16.63 16.71
C PRO A 293 -1.38 16.92 15.62
N ASP A 294 -0.94 17.37 14.44
CA ASP A 294 -1.77 17.76 13.31
C ASP A 294 -1.91 16.71 12.17
N THR A 295 -1.39 15.49 12.32
CA THR A 295 -1.68 14.41 11.34
C THR A 295 -2.74 13.47 11.91
N PRO A 296 -3.99 13.49 11.41
CA PRO A 296 -5.03 12.60 11.92
C PRO A 296 -4.65 11.15 11.59
N ALA A 297 -4.34 10.38 12.63
CA ALA A 297 -4.34 8.92 12.55
C ALA A 297 -5.72 8.47 12.02
N ALA A 298 -5.74 7.46 11.15
CA ALA A 298 -6.98 6.84 10.71
C ALA A 298 -7.79 6.42 11.95
N PRO A 299 -9.13 6.58 11.94
CA PRO A 299 -9.94 6.18 13.08
C PRO A 299 -9.70 4.69 13.38
N PRO A 300 -9.47 4.30 14.65
CA PRO A 300 -9.43 2.89 14.99
C PRO A 300 -10.81 2.27 14.70
N GLY A 301 -10.86 1.18 13.94
CA GLY A 301 -12.01 0.26 14.02
C GLY A 301 -12.83 -0.06 12.76
N THR A 302 -12.44 0.30 11.53
CA THR A 302 -13.15 -0.22 10.32
C THR A 302 -12.27 -1.14 9.46
N PRO A 303 -12.78 -2.29 8.99
CA PRO A 303 -12.08 -3.18 8.06
C PRO A 303 -11.57 -2.49 6.78
N ALA A 304 -12.29 -1.47 6.28
CA ALA A 304 -11.86 -0.67 5.12
C ALA A 304 -10.55 0.10 5.34
N ALA A 305 -10.25 0.55 6.56
CA ALA A 305 -9.00 1.26 6.86
C ALA A 305 -7.77 0.34 6.82
N ALA A 306 -7.99 -0.99 6.86
CA ALA A 306 -6.94 -1.99 6.75
C ALA A 306 -6.59 -2.37 5.30
N LEU A 307 -7.43 -2.00 4.31
CA LEU A 307 -7.17 -2.29 2.90
C LEU A 307 -6.08 -1.38 2.32
N GLY A 308 -5.20 -1.97 1.50
CA GLY A 308 -4.12 -1.28 0.82
C GLY A 308 -3.01 -0.76 1.74
N SER A 309 -2.11 0.03 1.17
CA SER A 309 -0.85 0.45 1.74
C SER A 309 -0.99 1.61 2.73
N ALA A 310 -0.47 1.39 3.94
CA ALA A 310 -0.30 2.46 4.92
C ALA A 310 0.73 3.52 4.48
N VAL A 311 1.67 3.14 3.59
CA VAL A 311 2.65 4.07 3.01
C VAL A 311 1.93 5.07 2.11
N PHE A 312 1.11 4.59 1.18
CA PHE A 312 0.28 5.44 0.33
C PHE A 312 -0.59 6.40 1.15
N ARG A 313 -1.31 5.87 2.16
CA ARG A 313 -2.19 6.68 3.01
C ARG A 313 -1.47 7.82 3.70
N ARG A 314 -0.32 7.53 4.32
CA ARG A 314 0.50 8.54 4.99
C ARG A 314 1.08 9.56 4.00
N ARG A 315 1.63 9.08 2.88
CA ARG A 315 2.26 9.92 1.85
C ARG A 315 1.28 10.92 1.24
N MET A 316 0.06 10.46 0.97
CA MET A 316 -0.99 11.27 0.34
C MET A 316 -1.88 12.01 1.34
N GLY A 317 -1.68 11.83 2.66
CA GLY A 317 -2.51 12.47 3.68
C GLY A 317 -3.98 12.02 3.68
N VAL A 318 -4.24 10.78 3.25
CA VAL A 318 -5.58 10.21 3.12
C VAL A 318 -5.88 9.16 4.20
N ARG A 319 -7.16 8.98 4.53
CA ARG A 319 -7.63 7.95 5.48
C ARG A 319 -7.73 6.56 4.87
N HIS A 320 -7.98 6.49 3.56
CA HIS A 320 -8.23 5.25 2.83
C HIS A 320 -7.29 5.14 1.63
N ALA A 321 -6.90 3.91 1.26
CA ALA A 321 -6.10 3.64 0.07
C ALA A 321 -6.96 3.69 -1.19
N TYR A 322 -7.54 4.87 -1.44
CA TYR A 322 -8.55 5.12 -2.47
C TYR A 322 -8.35 6.50 -3.07
N ALA A 323 -8.48 6.59 -4.40
CA ALA A 323 -8.42 7.82 -5.16
C ALA A 323 -9.53 7.91 -6.21
N VAL A 324 -9.84 9.13 -6.66
CA VAL A 324 -10.71 9.41 -7.81
C VAL A 324 -9.90 10.08 -8.90
N GLY A 325 -9.85 9.45 -10.07
CA GLY A 325 -9.07 9.94 -11.22
C GLY A 325 -9.62 11.23 -11.82
N GLY A 326 -8.75 11.97 -12.49
CA GLY A 326 -9.15 13.13 -13.29
C GLY A 326 -10.03 12.69 -14.46
N MET A 327 -11.13 13.40 -14.65
CA MET A 327 -12.07 13.15 -15.75
C MET A 327 -12.16 14.38 -16.64
N TYR A 328 -12.03 14.17 -17.95
CA TYR A 328 -11.86 15.17 -19.00
C TYR A 328 -12.82 16.37 -18.88
N ARG A 329 -12.37 17.57 -19.26
CA ARG A 329 -13.14 18.83 -19.26
C ARG A 329 -13.83 19.16 -17.94
N GLY A 330 -13.18 18.86 -16.82
CA GLY A 330 -13.68 19.23 -15.50
C GLY A 330 -14.90 18.43 -15.05
N ILE A 331 -15.14 17.25 -15.63
CA ILE A 331 -16.11 16.26 -15.12
C ILE A 331 -15.75 15.88 -13.68
N ALA A 332 -14.45 15.69 -13.42
CA ALA A 332 -13.92 15.71 -12.06
C ALA A 332 -13.79 17.18 -11.65
N SER A 333 -14.86 17.70 -11.06
CA SER A 333 -15.06 19.12 -10.77
C SER A 333 -14.28 19.59 -9.53
N ALA A 334 -14.21 20.90 -9.33
CA ALA A 334 -13.69 21.46 -8.09
C ALA A 334 -14.53 21.01 -6.87
N GLU A 335 -15.86 20.95 -7.00
CA GLU A 335 -16.76 20.48 -5.94
C GLU A 335 -16.46 19.04 -5.52
N MET A 336 -16.26 18.15 -6.51
CA MET A 336 -15.91 16.75 -6.26
C MET A 336 -14.60 16.62 -5.49
N VAL A 337 -13.57 17.33 -5.93
CA VAL A 337 -12.24 17.31 -5.29
C VAL A 337 -12.30 17.90 -3.88
N VAL A 338 -13.03 18.99 -3.68
CA VAL A 338 -13.25 19.59 -2.34
C VAL A 338 -13.96 18.60 -1.42
N ARG A 339 -15.00 17.93 -1.89
CA ARG A 339 -15.74 16.96 -1.07
C ARG A 339 -14.86 15.76 -0.66
N LEU A 340 -14.07 15.24 -1.59
CA LEU A 340 -13.11 14.16 -1.31
C LEU A 340 -12.05 14.61 -0.30
N GLY A 341 -11.44 15.79 -0.52
CA GLY A 341 -10.40 16.32 0.36
C GLY A 341 -10.90 16.59 1.78
N ARG A 342 -12.14 17.08 1.94
CA ARG A 342 -12.78 17.26 3.25
C ARG A 342 -12.93 15.94 4.03
N ASN A 343 -13.16 14.85 3.30
CA ASN A 343 -13.23 13.50 3.85
C ASN A 343 -11.87 12.77 3.87
N ARG A 344 -10.75 13.48 3.61
CA ARG A 344 -9.39 12.92 3.56
C ARG A 344 -9.29 11.75 2.56
N MET A 345 -9.91 11.91 1.39
CA MET A 345 -9.76 11.05 0.22
C MET A 345 -9.06 11.84 -0.89
N LEU A 346 -8.32 11.15 -1.77
CA LEU A 346 -7.62 11.83 -2.87
C LEU A 346 -8.51 11.93 -4.11
N GLY A 347 -8.66 13.13 -4.66
CA GLY A 347 -9.33 13.36 -5.94
C GLY A 347 -8.47 14.27 -6.82
N PHE A 348 -8.50 14.02 -8.13
CA PHE A 348 -7.77 14.82 -9.11
C PHE A 348 -8.72 15.69 -9.92
N LEU A 349 -8.49 17.01 -9.91
CA LEU A 349 -9.22 17.95 -10.76
C LEU A 349 -8.96 17.62 -12.24
N GLY A 350 -10.03 17.45 -13.02
CA GLY A 350 -9.93 17.13 -14.44
C GLY A 350 -9.63 18.36 -15.30
N THR A 351 -8.39 18.47 -15.79
CA THR A 351 -7.92 19.65 -16.55
C THR A 351 -7.93 19.44 -18.06
N GLY A 352 -7.84 18.20 -18.53
CA GLY A 352 -7.74 17.89 -19.96
C GLY A 352 -8.85 18.58 -20.77
N GLY A 353 -8.47 19.31 -21.82
CA GLY A 353 -9.40 20.03 -22.68
C GLY A 353 -10.01 21.31 -22.11
N LEU A 354 -9.59 21.78 -20.93
CA LEU A 354 -9.94 23.10 -20.40
C LEU A 354 -8.85 24.14 -20.75
N PRO A 355 -9.23 25.41 -21.00
CA PRO A 355 -8.26 26.48 -21.19
C PRO A 355 -7.58 26.84 -19.86
N LEU A 356 -6.32 27.29 -19.95
CA LEU A 356 -5.47 27.58 -18.78
C LEU A 356 -6.12 28.54 -17.74
N PRO A 357 -6.81 29.64 -18.12
CA PRO A 357 -7.48 30.50 -17.16
C PRO A 357 -8.60 29.81 -16.37
N GLU A 358 -9.33 28.88 -17.01
CA GLU A 358 -10.38 28.11 -16.34
C GLU A 358 -9.77 27.08 -15.38
N ILE A 359 -8.67 26.44 -15.77
CA ILE A 359 -7.90 25.58 -14.88
C ILE A 359 -7.45 26.36 -13.64
N GLU A 360 -6.93 27.58 -13.83
CA GLU A 360 -6.50 28.43 -12.71
C GLU A 360 -7.64 28.72 -11.75
N GLN A 361 -8.80 29.08 -12.29
CA GLN A 361 -9.99 29.40 -11.51
C GLN A 361 -10.45 28.19 -10.69
N ARG A 362 -10.53 27.01 -11.30
CA ARG A 362 -10.92 25.77 -10.61
C ARG A 362 -9.90 25.34 -9.56
N VAL A 363 -8.60 25.52 -9.82
CA VAL A 363 -7.55 25.27 -8.80
C VAL A 363 -7.72 26.22 -7.61
N LYS A 364 -8.02 27.49 -7.85
CA LYS A 364 -8.33 28.45 -6.78
C LYS A 364 -9.56 27.99 -6.00
N GLU A 365 -10.64 27.57 -6.64
CA GLU A 365 -11.85 27.06 -5.97
C GLU A 365 -11.55 25.87 -5.06
N VAL A 366 -10.77 24.89 -5.53
CA VAL A 366 -10.35 23.74 -4.70
C VAL A 366 -9.57 24.21 -3.48
N ARG A 367 -8.60 25.11 -3.66
CA ARG A 367 -7.76 25.63 -2.57
C ARG A 367 -8.57 26.43 -1.54
N HIS A 368 -9.53 27.23 -1.96
CA HIS A 368 -10.41 27.96 -1.03
C HIS A 368 -11.40 27.02 -0.31
N GLY A 369 -11.78 25.91 -0.95
CA GLY A 369 -12.73 24.94 -0.39
C GLY A 369 -12.14 23.99 0.65
N LEU A 370 -10.81 23.91 0.76
CA LEU A 370 -10.07 22.98 1.61
C LEU A 370 -9.26 23.70 2.70
N ALA A 371 -9.20 23.11 3.88
CA ALA A 371 -8.30 23.52 4.95
C ALA A 371 -6.87 23.00 4.70
N ASP A 372 -5.89 23.65 5.32
CA ASP A 372 -4.49 23.25 5.22
C ASP A 372 -4.28 21.76 5.55
N GLY A 373 -3.52 21.08 4.69
CA GLY A 373 -3.22 19.66 4.81
C GLY A 373 -4.34 18.71 4.37
N GLN A 374 -5.50 19.19 3.91
CA GLN A 374 -6.48 18.32 3.25
C GLN A 374 -5.99 17.91 1.85
N PRO A 375 -6.10 16.62 1.48
CA PRO A 375 -5.50 16.11 0.26
C PRO A 375 -6.31 16.50 -0.97
N TYR A 376 -5.61 16.89 -2.03
CA TYR A 376 -6.16 17.04 -3.37
C TYR A 376 -5.03 16.92 -4.39
N GLY A 377 -5.39 16.67 -5.64
CA GLY A 377 -4.47 16.76 -6.76
C GLY A 377 -5.11 17.36 -8.00
N VAL A 378 -4.29 17.52 -9.03
CA VAL A 378 -4.72 18.01 -10.33
C VAL A 378 -4.21 17.08 -11.43
N ASN A 379 -5.07 16.71 -12.38
CA ASN A 379 -4.64 15.92 -13.52
C ASN A 379 -3.74 16.76 -14.43
N VAL A 380 -2.70 16.14 -14.97
CA VAL A 380 -1.87 16.67 -16.05
C VAL A 380 -1.92 15.63 -17.15
N LEU A 381 -2.57 15.99 -18.26
CA LEU A 381 -2.60 15.19 -19.47
C LEU A 381 -1.39 15.56 -20.34
N ALA A 382 -0.67 14.58 -20.85
CA ALA A 382 0.43 14.83 -21.77
C ALA A 382 -0.06 15.54 -23.04
N ASP A 383 0.66 16.58 -23.45
CA ASP A 383 0.43 17.26 -24.73
C ASP A 383 1.67 17.09 -25.62
N HIS A 384 1.58 16.10 -26.53
CA HIS A 384 2.70 15.76 -27.42
C HIS A 384 2.86 16.74 -28.57
N ASP A 385 1.80 17.50 -28.89
CA ASP A 385 1.78 18.47 -29.98
C ASP A 385 2.20 19.86 -29.49
N ASP A 386 1.90 20.21 -28.23
CA ASP A 386 2.26 21.48 -27.61
C ASP A 386 2.97 21.33 -26.24
N PRO A 387 4.29 21.07 -26.24
CA PRO A 387 5.08 21.02 -25.01
C PRO A 387 5.10 22.35 -24.23
N ALA A 388 4.79 23.48 -24.87
CA ALA A 388 4.75 24.79 -24.22
C ALA A 388 3.45 24.94 -23.39
N ALA A 389 2.32 24.43 -23.88
CA ALA A 389 1.09 24.34 -23.12
C ALA A 389 1.23 23.44 -21.87
N GLU A 390 1.85 22.27 -22.02
CA GLU A 390 2.16 21.39 -20.88
C GLU A 390 3.03 22.12 -19.83
N ARG A 391 4.07 22.82 -20.29
CA ARG A 391 4.93 23.62 -19.43
C ARG A 391 4.16 24.74 -18.72
N ALA A 392 3.31 25.48 -19.43
CA ALA A 392 2.51 26.56 -18.86
C ALA A 392 1.53 26.06 -17.77
N LEU A 393 0.94 24.88 -17.99
CA LEU A 393 0.11 24.21 -16.99
C LEU A 393 0.94 23.84 -15.75
N VAL A 394 2.07 23.16 -15.92
CA VAL A 394 2.94 22.81 -14.79
C VAL A 394 3.41 24.04 -14.00
N ASP A 395 3.80 25.11 -14.68
CA ASP A 395 4.19 26.36 -14.04
C ASP A 395 3.03 26.99 -13.24
N LEU A 396 1.80 26.94 -13.76
CA LEU A 396 0.60 27.37 -13.03
C LEU A 396 0.39 26.54 -11.76
N LEU A 397 0.49 25.21 -11.85
CA LEU A 397 0.29 24.32 -10.70
C LEU A 397 1.34 24.57 -9.60
N MET A 398 2.60 24.80 -9.98
CA MET A 398 3.66 25.17 -9.03
C MET A 398 3.41 26.55 -8.39
N ARG A 399 2.98 27.56 -9.17
CA ARG A 399 2.62 28.89 -8.62
C ARG A 399 1.51 28.79 -7.56
N HIS A 400 0.55 27.90 -7.77
CA HIS A 400 -0.54 27.64 -6.83
C HIS A 400 -0.23 26.60 -5.75
N ARG A 401 1.01 26.09 -5.70
CA ARG A 401 1.47 25.08 -4.73
C ARG A 401 0.59 23.83 -4.71
N VAL A 402 0.20 23.36 -5.88
CA VAL A 402 -0.53 22.08 -6.02
C VAL A 402 0.40 20.94 -5.58
N PRO A 403 0.04 20.16 -4.55
CA PRO A 403 0.97 19.22 -3.91
C PRO A 403 1.12 17.89 -4.67
N VAL A 404 0.09 17.50 -5.43
CA VAL A 404 0.05 16.22 -6.14
C VAL A 404 -0.52 16.42 -7.54
N ILE A 405 0.12 15.82 -8.54
CA ILE A 405 -0.46 15.69 -9.89
C ILE A 405 -0.71 14.24 -10.25
N GLU A 406 -1.78 13.99 -11.00
CA GLU A 406 -1.99 12.73 -11.72
C GLU A 406 -1.46 12.89 -13.15
N ALA A 407 -0.33 12.27 -13.47
CA ALA A 407 0.26 12.29 -14.80
C ALA A 407 -0.38 11.19 -15.67
N SER A 408 -1.09 11.58 -16.74
CA SER A 408 -1.83 10.68 -17.63
C SER A 408 -1.40 10.85 -19.10
N ALA A 409 -1.50 9.78 -19.90
CA ALA A 409 -1.17 9.75 -21.34
C ALA A 409 0.31 10.06 -21.70
N PHE A 410 1.22 10.02 -20.72
CA PHE A 410 2.64 10.19 -20.96
C PHE A 410 3.24 8.94 -21.58
N LEU A 411 3.96 9.10 -22.70
CA LEU A 411 4.73 8.04 -23.35
C LEU A 411 6.22 8.05 -22.95
N GLN A 412 6.70 9.22 -22.51
CA GLN A 412 8.07 9.47 -22.11
C GLN A 412 8.14 10.60 -21.09
N MET A 413 9.25 10.69 -20.35
CA MET A 413 9.47 11.80 -19.42
C MET A 413 9.68 13.12 -20.15
N THR A 414 8.83 14.10 -19.85
CA THR A 414 8.92 15.45 -20.40
C THR A 414 9.71 16.39 -19.47
N PRO A 415 10.31 17.47 -20.00
CA PRO A 415 10.94 18.49 -19.17
C PRO A 415 9.99 19.12 -18.14
N ALA A 416 8.70 19.27 -18.46
CA ALA A 416 7.73 19.87 -17.55
C ALA A 416 7.47 18.95 -16.33
N LEU A 417 7.26 17.64 -16.53
CA LEU A 417 7.10 16.70 -15.42
C LEU A 417 8.36 16.63 -14.54
N VAL A 418 9.54 16.55 -15.15
CA VAL A 418 10.81 16.52 -14.42
C VAL A 418 10.99 17.80 -13.60
N LEU A 419 10.66 18.95 -14.19
CA LEU A 419 10.70 20.23 -13.50
C LEU A 419 9.77 20.26 -12.29
N TYR A 420 8.49 19.85 -12.45
CA TYR A 420 7.53 19.80 -11.35
C TYR A 420 8.06 18.95 -10.19
N ARG A 421 8.51 17.73 -10.51
CA ARG A 421 9.05 16.77 -9.54
C ARG A 421 10.26 17.32 -8.82
N ALA A 422 11.27 17.78 -9.57
CA ALA A 422 12.55 18.21 -9.01
C ALA A 422 12.43 19.53 -8.23
N ARG A 423 11.52 20.44 -8.61
CA ARG A 423 11.27 21.68 -7.86
C ARG A 423 10.71 21.45 -6.47
N GLY A 424 10.00 20.35 -6.26
CA GLY A 424 9.51 19.97 -4.94
C GLY A 424 10.56 19.33 -4.05
N LEU A 425 11.77 19.04 -4.55
CA LEU A 425 12.82 18.38 -3.78
C LEU A 425 13.67 19.38 -3.00
N ARG A 426 13.93 19.03 -1.75
CA ARG A 426 14.84 19.74 -0.83
C ARG A 426 15.39 18.80 0.23
N ARG A 427 16.50 19.16 0.86
CA ARG A 427 16.93 18.51 2.10
C ARG A 427 16.09 18.99 3.28
N GLY A 428 15.56 18.04 4.05
CA GLY A 428 14.90 18.29 5.32
C GLY A 428 15.90 18.63 6.42
N ALA A 429 15.39 19.09 7.56
CA ALA A 429 16.20 19.44 8.73
C ALA A 429 17.00 18.25 9.31
N ASP A 430 16.54 17.03 9.04
CA ASP A 430 17.18 15.76 9.41
C ASP A 430 18.11 15.21 8.31
N GLY A 431 18.38 16.00 7.26
CA GLY A 431 19.23 15.64 6.13
C GLY A 431 18.57 14.78 5.05
N ARG A 432 17.31 14.34 5.25
CA ARG A 432 16.59 13.47 4.31
C ARG A 432 16.01 14.22 3.14
N THR A 433 15.80 13.53 2.03
CA THR A 433 15.08 14.11 0.89
C THR A 433 13.61 14.27 1.24
N VAL A 434 13.13 15.51 1.21
CA VAL A 434 11.70 15.82 1.28
C VAL A 434 11.22 16.17 -0.12
N CYS A 435 10.01 15.73 -0.47
CA CYS A 435 9.39 16.07 -1.73
C CYS A 435 7.98 16.63 -1.53
N ASP A 436 7.85 17.93 -1.77
CA ASP A 436 6.60 18.69 -1.65
C ASP A 436 5.72 18.57 -2.92
N HIS A 437 6.28 18.12 -4.05
CA HIS A 437 5.59 17.90 -5.33
C HIS A 437 5.57 16.42 -5.70
N ARG A 438 4.41 15.77 -5.52
CA ARG A 438 4.22 14.33 -5.74
C ARG A 438 3.54 14.07 -7.09
N ILE A 439 3.89 12.96 -7.71
CA ILE A 439 3.29 12.51 -8.97
C ILE A 439 2.64 11.15 -8.70
N VAL A 440 1.37 11.01 -9.06
CA VAL A 440 0.70 9.72 -9.25
C VAL A 440 0.70 9.44 -10.75
N ALA A 441 1.46 8.47 -11.21
CA ALA A 441 1.60 8.17 -12.63
C ALA A 441 0.58 7.13 -13.07
N LYS A 442 -0.34 7.48 -13.96
CA LYS A 442 -1.35 6.56 -14.48
C LYS A 442 -0.89 5.98 -15.82
N VAL A 443 -0.67 4.66 -15.84
CA VAL A 443 0.00 3.97 -16.95
C VAL A 443 -0.66 2.61 -17.21
N SER A 444 -0.66 2.19 -18.47
CA SER A 444 -1.13 0.88 -18.92
C SER A 444 -0.01 -0.01 -19.46
N ARG A 445 1.20 0.56 -19.69
CA ARG A 445 2.32 -0.09 -20.38
C ARG A 445 3.57 -0.24 -19.50
N PRO A 446 4.16 -1.44 -19.40
CA PRO A 446 5.38 -1.72 -18.62
C PRO A 446 6.52 -0.72 -18.80
N GLU A 447 6.85 -0.39 -20.04
CA GLU A 447 7.97 0.49 -20.41
C GLU A 447 7.75 1.95 -20.00
N VAL A 448 6.49 2.38 -19.85
CA VAL A 448 6.16 3.71 -19.33
C VAL A 448 6.23 3.68 -17.80
N ALA A 449 5.72 2.61 -17.17
CA ALA A 449 5.81 2.42 -15.73
C ALA A 449 7.27 2.42 -15.25
N GLU A 450 8.17 1.72 -15.96
CA GLU A 450 9.60 1.69 -15.64
C GLU A 450 10.23 3.09 -15.64
N GLN A 451 9.87 3.95 -16.61
CA GLN A 451 10.37 5.33 -16.66
C GLN A 451 9.90 6.17 -15.45
N PHE A 452 8.67 5.98 -14.98
CA PHE A 452 8.18 6.68 -13.80
C PHE A 452 8.77 6.14 -12.49
N MET A 453 9.09 4.84 -12.44
CA MET A 453 9.75 4.22 -11.29
C MET A 453 11.26 4.50 -11.25
N ALA A 454 11.85 4.94 -12.35
CA ALA A 454 13.25 5.36 -12.41
C ALA A 454 13.45 6.82 -11.93
N PRO A 455 14.69 7.22 -11.59
CA PRO A 455 15.00 8.63 -11.34
C PRO A 455 14.86 9.49 -12.59
N ALA A 456 14.81 10.82 -12.40
CA ALA A 456 14.69 11.75 -13.53
C ALA A 456 15.84 11.57 -14.54
N PRO A 457 15.56 11.57 -15.87
CA PRO A 457 16.60 11.38 -16.88
C PRO A 457 17.68 12.46 -16.80
N GLY A 458 18.95 12.04 -16.70
CA GLY A 458 20.09 12.96 -16.56
C GLY A 458 20.13 14.06 -17.62
N ARG A 459 19.88 13.70 -18.90
CA ARG A 459 19.82 14.67 -20.02
C ARG A 459 18.80 15.79 -19.81
N VAL A 460 17.66 15.49 -19.18
CA VAL A 460 16.59 16.46 -18.92
C VAL A 460 16.96 17.33 -17.72
N LEU A 461 17.52 16.72 -16.66
CA LEU A 461 18.04 17.47 -15.50
C LEU A 461 19.14 18.46 -15.91
N ASP A 462 20.09 18.02 -16.74
CA ASP A 462 21.22 18.84 -17.18
C ASP A 462 20.77 19.98 -18.10
N ARG A 463 19.70 19.77 -18.88
CA ARG A 463 19.03 20.83 -19.63
C ARG A 463 18.37 21.85 -18.70
N LEU A 464 17.52 21.39 -17.78
CA LEU A 464 16.81 22.28 -16.84
C LEU A 464 17.77 23.07 -15.94
N ARG A 465 18.90 22.47 -15.56
CA ARG A 465 19.98 23.15 -14.84
C ARG A 465 20.61 24.28 -15.65
N ARG A 466 20.94 24.03 -16.93
CA ARG A 466 21.48 25.06 -17.84
C ARG A 466 20.50 26.21 -18.10
N GLU A 467 19.21 25.89 -18.10
CA GLU A 467 18.13 26.89 -18.20
C GLU A 467 17.88 27.65 -16.88
N ASN A 468 18.68 27.40 -15.83
CA ASN A 468 18.49 27.92 -14.46
C ASN A 468 17.11 27.58 -13.87
N ALA A 469 16.47 26.54 -14.40
CA ALA A 469 15.17 26.07 -13.96
C ALA A 469 15.26 25.11 -12.76
N LEU A 470 16.46 24.63 -12.38
CA LEU A 470 16.71 23.82 -11.18
C LEU A 470 18.04 24.20 -10.54
N THR A 471 18.14 24.06 -9.21
CA THR A 471 19.41 24.21 -8.48
C THR A 471 20.25 22.93 -8.57
N ASP A 472 21.56 23.03 -8.30
CA ASP A 472 22.42 21.84 -8.24
C ASP A 472 21.95 20.84 -7.17
N GLU A 473 21.46 21.33 -6.02
CA GLU A 473 20.87 20.47 -4.98
C GLU A 473 19.66 19.70 -5.51
N GLN A 474 18.73 20.38 -6.19
CA GLN A 474 17.55 19.74 -6.76
C GLN A 474 17.91 18.69 -7.81
N VAL A 475 18.91 18.96 -8.64
CA VAL A 475 19.41 18.00 -9.64
C VAL A 475 20.01 16.77 -8.96
N GLN A 476 20.80 16.95 -7.89
CA GLN A 476 21.37 15.82 -7.15
C GLN A 476 20.28 14.98 -6.47
N LEU A 477 19.32 15.62 -5.81
CA LEU A 477 18.21 14.90 -5.16
C LEU A 477 17.31 14.19 -6.18
N ALA A 478 17.07 14.78 -7.36
CA ALA A 478 16.25 14.16 -8.40
C ALA A 478 16.85 12.87 -8.99
N ARG A 479 18.14 12.62 -8.78
CA ARG A 479 18.83 11.39 -9.20
C ARG A 479 18.68 10.25 -8.18
N THR A 480 18.23 10.53 -6.96
CA THR A 480 18.13 9.54 -5.87
C THR A 480 16.70 9.12 -5.53
N VAL A 481 15.70 9.75 -6.14
CA VAL A 481 14.28 9.43 -5.95
C VAL A 481 13.63 9.07 -7.29
N PRO A 482 12.57 8.25 -7.30
CA PRO A 482 11.84 7.99 -8.52
C PRO A 482 11.08 9.24 -8.98
N MET A 483 10.80 9.30 -10.28
CA MET A 483 9.87 10.28 -10.86
C MET A 483 8.50 10.21 -10.19
N SER A 484 8.01 9.01 -9.89
CA SER A 484 6.81 8.78 -9.11
C SER A 484 7.00 7.60 -8.14
N HIS A 485 6.55 7.79 -6.89
CA HIS A 485 6.47 6.69 -5.93
C HIS A 485 5.14 5.93 -6.02
N ASP A 486 4.19 6.40 -6.84
CA ASP A 486 2.80 5.96 -6.83
C ASP A 486 2.35 5.76 -8.27
N ILE A 487 2.40 4.51 -8.71
CA ILE A 487 2.02 4.13 -10.07
C ILE A 487 0.60 3.58 -10.03
N THR A 488 -0.31 4.11 -10.84
CA THR A 488 -1.65 3.55 -11.06
C THR A 488 -1.62 2.74 -12.34
N VAL A 489 -1.83 1.43 -12.22
CA VAL A 489 -2.04 0.54 -13.36
C VAL A 489 -3.45 0.75 -13.88
N GLU A 490 -3.59 1.29 -15.08
CA GLU A 490 -4.88 1.47 -15.74
C GLU A 490 -5.17 0.28 -16.65
N ALA A 491 -6.11 -0.56 -16.20
CA ALA A 491 -6.70 -1.64 -16.99
C ALA A 491 -7.82 -1.09 -17.90
N ASP A 492 -8.77 -1.92 -18.31
CA ASP A 492 -9.93 -1.47 -19.08
C ASP A 492 -10.77 -0.43 -18.31
N SER A 493 -10.83 0.78 -18.85
CA SER A 493 -11.41 1.96 -18.20
C SER A 493 -12.30 2.74 -19.18
N GLY A 494 -13.12 3.66 -18.65
CA GLY A 494 -13.87 4.61 -19.46
C GLY A 494 -12.98 5.74 -19.95
N GLY A 495 -13.19 6.23 -21.18
CA GLY A 495 -12.25 7.15 -21.84
C GLY A 495 -11.13 6.38 -22.52
N HIS A 496 -9.94 6.99 -22.67
CA HIS A 496 -8.79 6.34 -23.30
C HIS A 496 -8.40 5.08 -22.57
N THR A 497 -8.26 3.98 -23.31
CA THR A 497 -7.84 2.70 -22.74
C THR A 497 -7.27 1.77 -23.81
N ASP A 498 -6.31 0.95 -23.41
CA ASP A 498 -5.76 -0.12 -24.24
C ASP A 498 -6.59 -1.43 -24.12
N GLY A 499 -7.67 -1.42 -23.33
CA GLY A 499 -8.46 -2.62 -23.05
C GLY A 499 -7.70 -3.66 -22.22
N GLY A 500 -6.78 -3.19 -21.36
CA GLY A 500 -5.93 -4.06 -20.55
C GLY A 500 -6.71 -4.89 -19.55
N VAL A 501 -6.33 -6.16 -19.36
CA VAL A 501 -6.98 -7.05 -18.40
C VAL A 501 -6.32 -6.91 -17.03
N ALA A 502 -7.07 -6.44 -16.02
CA ALA A 502 -6.55 -6.13 -14.69
C ALA A 502 -5.81 -7.30 -14.02
N THR A 503 -6.33 -8.53 -14.15
CA THR A 503 -5.75 -9.76 -13.56
C THR A 503 -4.45 -10.19 -14.22
N VAL A 504 -4.11 -9.65 -15.39
CA VAL A 504 -2.84 -9.91 -16.09
C VAL A 504 -1.88 -8.75 -15.88
N LEU A 505 -2.40 -7.53 -16.04
CA LEU A 505 -1.57 -6.32 -16.06
C LEU A 505 -1.01 -5.98 -14.68
N LEU A 506 -1.82 -6.05 -13.62
CA LEU A 506 -1.37 -5.69 -12.28
C LEU A 506 -0.25 -6.61 -11.75
N PRO A 507 -0.35 -7.95 -11.82
CA PRO A 507 0.75 -8.81 -11.39
C PRO A 507 2.07 -8.57 -12.14
N ALA A 508 2.01 -8.30 -13.46
CA ALA A 508 3.20 -7.97 -14.24
C ALA A 508 3.85 -6.66 -13.74
N MET A 509 3.04 -5.63 -13.49
CA MET A 509 3.51 -4.35 -12.96
C MET A 509 4.06 -4.48 -11.53
N LEU A 510 3.48 -5.33 -10.68
CA LEU A 510 4.01 -5.63 -9.34
C LEU A 510 5.39 -6.27 -9.39
N GLY A 511 5.65 -7.14 -10.37
CA GLY A 511 6.98 -7.68 -10.63
C GLY A 511 7.99 -6.58 -11.01
N LEU A 512 7.60 -5.68 -11.91
CA LEU A 512 8.44 -4.53 -12.30
C LEU A 512 8.70 -3.58 -11.13
N ARG A 513 7.71 -3.34 -10.26
CA ARG A 513 7.89 -2.55 -9.04
C ARG A 513 9.00 -3.11 -8.17
N GLN A 514 8.99 -4.43 -7.94
CA GLN A 514 10.00 -5.08 -7.11
C GLN A 514 11.39 -4.91 -7.73
N GLN A 515 11.52 -5.16 -9.03
CA GLN A 515 12.78 -4.97 -9.75
C GLN A 515 13.29 -3.52 -9.67
N ALA A 516 12.41 -2.53 -9.85
CA ALA A 516 12.78 -1.12 -9.75
C ALA A 516 13.17 -0.71 -8.32
N GLN A 517 12.45 -1.20 -7.31
CA GLN A 517 12.74 -0.97 -5.90
C GLN A 517 14.12 -1.52 -5.52
N ASP A 518 14.43 -2.75 -5.94
CA ASP A 518 15.70 -3.42 -5.64
C ASP A 518 16.86 -2.78 -6.42
N ARG A 519 16.65 -2.47 -7.70
CA ARG A 519 17.65 -1.83 -8.56
C ARG A 519 18.10 -0.47 -8.06
N HIS A 520 17.18 0.33 -7.53
CA HIS A 520 17.46 1.71 -7.13
C HIS A 520 17.63 1.90 -5.63
N GLY A 521 17.23 0.92 -4.81
CA GLY A 521 17.42 0.97 -3.35
C GLY A 521 16.70 2.14 -2.67
N TYR A 522 15.50 2.51 -3.14
CA TYR A 522 14.80 3.68 -2.60
C TYR A 522 14.41 3.52 -1.13
N ASP A 523 14.65 4.57 -0.33
CA ASP A 523 14.28 4.61 1.10
C ASP A 523 12.77 4.46 1.33
N GLU A 524 11.96 5.07 0.46
CA GLU A 524 10.51 5.04 0.52
C GLU A 524 9.96 4.01 -0.48
N PRO A 525 9.12 3.04 -0.07
CA PRO A 525 8.61 2.01 -0.99
C PRO A 525 7.77 2.58 -2.14
N LEU A 526 8.00 2.08 -3.35
CA LEU A 526 7.09 2.27 -4.47
C LEU A 526 5.71 1.65 -4.16
N CYS A 527 4.63 2.33 -4.52
CA CYS A 527 3.25 1.89 -4.38
C CYS A 527 2.63 1.68 -5.77
N MET A 528 1.91 0.57 -5.93
CA MET A 528 1.24 0.18 -7.17
C MET A 528 -0.28 0.10 -6.95
N GLY A 529 -1.02 1.06 -7.48
CA GLY A 529 -2.48 1.07 -7.46
C GLY A 529 -3.10 0.45 -8.70
N LEU A 530 -4.40 0.21 -8.65
CA LEU A 530 -5.19 -0.30 -9.78
C LEU A 530 -6.34 0.62 -10.12
N ALA A 531 -6.55 0.86 -11.41
CA ALA A 531 -7.70 1.52 -12.00
C ALA A 531 -8.28 0.66 -13.14
N GLY A 532 -9.54 0.93 -13.50
CA GLY A 532 -10.26 0.19 -14.54
C GLY A 532 -11.07 -0.99 -13.99
N GLY A 533 -12.34 -1.09 -14.37
CA GLY A 533 -13.26 -2.15 -13.90
C GLY A 533 -13.72 -2.07 -12.43
N LEU A 534 -13.33 -1.04 -11.67
CA LEU A 534 -13.58 -0.95 -10.23
C LEU A 534 -14.92 -0.29 -9.89
N GLY A 535 -16.01 -1.02 -10.13
CA GLY A 535 -17.39 -0.56 -9.91
C GLY A 535 -18.12 -1.16 -8.71
N THR A 536 -17.60 -2.25 -8.13
CA THR A 536 -18.30 -3.02 -7.09
C THR A 536 -17.34 -3.39 -5.96
N PRO A 537 -17.87 -3.71 -4.77
CA PRO A 537 -17.08 -4.28 -3.69
C PRO A 537 -16.23 -5.48 -4.10
N ALA A 538 -16.77 -6.37 -4.95
CA ALA A 538 -16.07 -7.58 -5.41
C ALA A 538 -14.87 -7.23 -6.30
N ALA A 539 -15.03 -6.28 -7.21
CA ALA A 539 -13.94 -5.82 -8.07
C ALA A 539 -12.82 -5.14 -7.25
N VAL A 540 -13.20 -4.32 -6.26
CA VAL A 540 -12.24 -3.68 -5.35
C VAL A 540 -11.55 -4.70 -4.45
N ALA A 541 -12.26 -5.70 -3.94
CA ALA A 541 -11.68 -6.82 -3.21
C ALA A 541 -10.65 -7.58 -4.07
N ALA A 542 -11.00 -7.90 -5.31
CA ALA A 542 -10.10 -8.57 -6.24
C ALA A 542 -8.83 -7.76 -6.50
N ALA A 543 -8.93 -6.44 -6.67
CA ALA A 543 -7.77 -5.56 -6.82
C ALA A 543 -6.80 -5.66 -5.63
N PHE A 544 -7.31 -5.58 -4.40
CA PHE A 544 -6.48 -5.73 -3.20
C PHE A 544 -5.92 -7.14 -3.04
N MET A 545 -6.68 -8.18 -3.41
CA MET A 545 -6.19 -9.56 -3.38
C MET A 545 -5.09 -9.84 -4.39
N LEU A 546 -5.07 -9.12 -5.53
CA LEU A 546 -3.98 -9.15 -6.50
C LEU A 546 -2.73 -8.38 -6.03
N GLY A 547 -2.83 -7.62 -4.94
CA GLY A 547 -1.71 -6.88 -4.35
C GLY A 547 -1.69 -5.38 -4.63
N ALA A 548 -2.80 -4.78 -5.05
CA ALA A 548 -2.89 -3.33 -5.20
C ALA A 548 -2.67 -2.61 -3.86
N ASP A 549 -1.79 -1.61 -3.86
CA ASP A 549 -1.51 -0.74 -2.71
C ASP A 549 -2.63 0.30 -2.50
N TYR A 550 -3.36 0.65 -3.55
CA TYR A 550 -4.55 1.52 -3.51
C TYR A 550 -5.42 1.26 -4.74
N VAL A 551 -6.65 1.74 -4.72
CA VAL A 551 -7.56 1.68 -5.88
C VAL A 551 -7.92 3.09 -6.37
N LEU A 552 -8.15 3.21 -7.67
CA LEU A 552 -8.60 4.45 -8.29
C LEU A 552 -9.85 4.19 -9.13
N THR A 553 -10.89 4.99 -8.90
CA THR A 553 -12.17 4.90 -9.62
C THR A 553 -12.38 6.10 -10.55
N GLY A 554 -13.19 5.90 -11.60
CA GLY A 554 -13.51 6.92 -12.60
C GLY A 554 -15.00 6.91 -12.97
N SER A 555 -15.43 5.94 -13.77
CA SER A 555 -16.79 5.89 -14.35
C SER A 555 -17.93 6.00 -13.32
N VAL A 556 -17.78 5.39 -12.13
CA VAL A 556 -18.78 5.51 -11.06
C VAL A 556 -18.92 6.94 -10.55
N ASN A 557 -17.83 7.71 -10.52
CA ASN A 557 -17.80 9.06 -9.97
C ASN A 557 -18.42 10.08 -10.92
N GLN A 558 -18.42 9.82 -12.22
CA GLN A 558 -19.09 10.68 -13.20
C GLN A 558 -20.62 10.73 -12.97
N CYS A 559 -21.20 9.64 -12.45
CA CYS A 559 -22.62 9.56 -12.11
C CYS A 559 -22.85 9.90 -10.63
N THR A 560 -22.35 11.06 -10.19
CA THR A 560 -22.53 11.58 -8.82
C THR A 560 -23.01 13.02 -8.85
N VAL A 561 -23.55 13.50 -7.74
CA VAL A 561 -24.04 14.88 -7.67
C VAL A 561 -22.92 15.89 -7.90
N GLU A 562 -21.72 15.63 -7.36
CA GLU A 562 -20.59 16.55 -7.44
C GLU A 562 -19.93 16.61 -8.83
N SER A 563 -20.18 15.65 -9.71
CA SER A 563 -19.55 15.63 -11.04
C SER A 563 -19.97 16.84 -11.89
N GLY A 564 -19.02 17.39 -12.66
CA GLY A 564 -19.27 18.47 -13.63
C GLY A 564 -20.01 18.04 -14.90
N MET A 565 -20.53 16.81 -14.96
CA MET A 565 -21.32 16.32 -16.08
C MET A 565 -22.76 16.86 -16.05
N SER A 566 -23.41 16.98 -17.22
CA SER A 566 -24.80 17.43 -17.32
C SER A 566 -25.77 16.50 -16.60
N THR A 567 -26.87 17.05 -16.10
CA THR A 567 -27.94 16.28 -15.43
C THR A 567 -28.54 15.24 -16.36
N GLU A 568 -28.74 15.58 -17.64
CA GLU A 568 -29.27 14.64 -18.63
C GLU A 568 -28.34 13.44 -18.84
N VAL A 569 -27.02 13.67 -18.95
CA VAL A 569 -26.07 12.55 -19.06
C VAL A 569 -26.04 11.74 -17.78
N LYS A 570 -26.12 12.36 -16.60
CA LYS A 570 -26.20 11.62 -15.32
C LYS A 570 -27.47 10.76 -15.25
N ASP A 571 -28.62 11.26 -15.73
CA ASP A 571 -29.87 10.50 -15.86
C ASP A 571 -29.70 9.30 -16.82
N MET A 572 -28.95 9.43 -17.91
CA MET A 572 -28.63 8.30 -18.78
C MET A 572 -27.69 7.29 -18.10
N LEU A 573 -26.66 7.79 -17.42
CA LEU A 573 -25.58 7.00 -16.81
C LEU A 573 -26.06 6.12 -15.65
N GLN A 574 -27.07 6.54 -14.88
CA GLN A 574 -27.61 5.72 -13.79
C GLN A 574 -28.32 4.45 -14.27
N ASP A 575 -28.75 4.40 -15.54
CA ASP A 575 -29.57 3.32 -16.10
C ASP A 575 -28.80 2.38 -17.04
N ILE A 576 -27.47 2.52 -17.12
CA ILE A 576 -26.63 1.67 -18.00
C ILE A 576 -26.30 0.35 -17.30
N GLY A 577 -26.24 -0.74 -18.07
CA GLY A 577 -25.72 -2.03 -17.65
C GLY A 577 -24.27 -2.26 -18.08
N ILE A 578 -23.73 -3.42 -17.73
CA ILE A 578 -22.32 -3.79 -18.01
C ILE A 578 -22.02 -3.80 -19.53
N ALA A 579 -22.98 -4.20 -20.36
CA ALA A 579 -22.82 -4.34 -21.82
C ALA A 579 -23.19 -3.06 -22.61
N ASP A 580 -23.48 -1.96 -21.92
CA ASP A 580 -23.97 -0.71 -22.52
C ASP A 580 -22.85 0.28 -22.86
N THR A 581 -21.61 -0.20 -22.93
CA THR A 581 -20.43 0.54 -23.42
C THR A 581 -19.92 -0.03 -24.74
N ALA A 582 -19.09 0.75 -25.44
CA ALA A 582 -18.41 0.31 -26.65
C ALA A 582 -17.08 1.06 -26.83
N TYR A 583 -16.15 0.45 -27.55
CA TYR A 583 -14.97 1.15 -28.04
C TYR A 583 -15.30 1.99 -29.27
N ALA A 584 -14.77 3.21 -29.29
CA ALA A 584 -14.81 4.12 -30.41
C ALA A 584 -13.41 4.72 -30.65
N PRO A 585 -13.11 5.23 -31.85
CA PRO A 585 -11.90 6.01 -32.09
C PRO A 585 -11.82 7.20 -31.13
N ALA A 586 -10.62 7.52 -30.68
CA ALA A 586 -10.32 8.74 -29.95
C ALA A 586 -10.30 9.93 -30.93
N GLY A 587 -10.76 11.11 -30.48
CA GLY A 587 -10.72 12.32 -31.31
C GLY A 587 -9.32 12.97 -31.35
N ASP A 588 -8.55 12.77 -30.28
CA ASP A 588 -7.10 12.97 -30.22
C ASP A 588 -6.40 11.71 -30.70
N MET A 589 -5.32 11.86 -31.47
CA MET A 589 -4.63 10.74 -32.14
C MET A 589 -5.55 9.90 -33.03
N PHE A 590 -6.60 10.51 -33.60
CA PHE A 590 -7.61 9.86 -34.45
C PHE A 590 -6.95 9.09 -35.60
N GLU A 591 -5.93 9.68 -36.22
CA GLU A 591 -5.19 9.14 -37.34
C GLU A 591 -4.43 7.84 -37.00
N PHE A 592 -4.07 7.65 -35.72
CA PHE A 592 -3.34 6.48 -35.23
C PHE A 592 -4.26 5.35 -34.73
N GLY A 593 -5.59 5.54 -34.80
CA GLY A 593 -6.56 4.54 -34.38
C GLY A 593 -6.60 4.30 -32.86
N ALA A 594 -6.18 5.30 -32.08
CA ALA A 594 -6.36 5.29 -30.63
C ALA A 594 -7.84 5.08 -30.28
N LYS A 595 -8.10 4.40 -29.16
CA LYS A 595 -9.46 4.02 -28.75
C LYS A 595 -9.85 4.64 -27.42
N VAL A 596 -11.14 4.95 -27.33
CA VAL A 596 -11.82 5.33 -26.10
C VAL A 596 -12.99 4.40 -25.85
N GLN A 597 -13.27 4.10 -24.59
CA GLN A 597 -14.48 3.41 -24.17
C GLN A 597 -15.55 4.43 -23.76
N VAL A 598 -16.73 4.30 -24.37
CA VAL A 598 -17.82 5.28 -24.31
C VAL A 598 -19.18 4.60 -24.13
N LEU A 599 -20.17 5.38 -23.71
CA LEU A 599 -21.58 4.99 -23.65
C LEU A 599 -22.08 4.57 -25.04
N ARG A 600 -22.79 3.45 -25.09
CA ARG A 600 -23.49 2.94 -26.27
C ARG A 600 -25.01 3.04 -26.15
N LYS A 601 -25.57 2.81 -24.96
CA LYS A 601 -27.02 2.81 -24.76
C LYS A 601 -27.61 4.20 -24.97
N GLY A 602 -28.66 4.28 -25.80
CA GLY A 602 -29.40 5.52 -26.06
C GLY A 602 -28.68 6.53 -26.98
N VAL A 603 -27.51 6.18 -27.53
CA VAL A 603 -26.73 7.06 -28.41
C VAL A 603 -26.21 6.31 -29.64
N PHE A 604 -25.94 7.04 -30.72
CA PHE A 604 -25.29 6.53 -31.93
C PHE A 604 -23.82 6.91 -32.03
N PHE A 605 -23.28 7.71 -31.10
CA PHE A 605 -21.90 8.18 -31.14
C PHE A 605 -20.87 7.08 -31.45
N PRO A 606 -20.85 5.91 -30.77
CA PRO A 606 -19.81 4.91 -31.04
C PRO A 606 -19.88 4.35 -32.46
N ALA A 607 -21.09 4.09 -32.97
CA ALA A 607 -21.28 3.61 -34.34
C ALA A 607 -20.88 4.68 -35.37
N ARG A 608 -21.23 5.95 -35.10
CA ARG A 608 -20.90 7.09 -35.97
C ARG A 608 -19.39 7.34 -36.01
N ALA A 609 -18.74 7.35 -34.85
CA ALA A 609 -17.29 7.53 -34.73
C ALA A 609 -16.52 6.41 -35.45
N ASN A 610 -16.90 5.14 -35.25
CA ASN A 610 -16.29 4.01 -35.97
C ASN A 610 -16.50 4.12 -37.49
N ARG A 611 -17.67 4.62 -37.95
CA ARG A 611 -17.91 4.86 -39.37
C ARG A 611 -17.00 5.97 -39.92
N LEU A 612 -16.81 7.07 -39.20
CA LEU A 612 -15.89 8.14 -39.60
C LEU A 612 -14.46 7.63 -39.74
N PHE A 613 -13.98 6.82 -38.78
CA PHE A 613 -12.65 6.23 -38.87
C PHE A 613 -12.52 5.24 -40.04
N SER A 614 -13.52 4.39 -40.26
CA SER A 614 -13.54 3.49 -41.42
C SER A 614 -13.49 4.23 -42.75
N LEU A 615 -14.16 5.39 -42.86
CA LEU A 615 -14.10 6.24 -44.06
C LEU A 615 -12.74 6.91 -44.19
N TYR A 616 -12.20 7.44 -43.08
CA TYR A 616 -10.87 8.02 -43.04
C TYR A 616 -9.80 7.05 -43.52
N SER A 617 -9.86 5.79 -43.08
CA SER A 617 -8.92 4.76 -43.52
C SER A 617 -9.07 4.36 -44.99
N HIS A 618 -10.23 4.57 -45.60
CA HIS A 618 -10.54 4.07 -46.93
C HIS A 618 -10.39 5.09 -48.06
N TYR A 619 -10.60 6.39 -47.79
CA TYR A 619 -10.57 7.46 -48.79
C TYR A 619 -9.44 8.45 -48.51
N ASP A 620 -8.84 9.07 -49.51
CA ASP A 620 -7.72 10.01 -49.32
C ASP A 620 -8.12 11.47 -49.17
N GLY A 621 -9.41 11.79 -49.34
CA GLY A 621 -9.95 13.10 -49.06
C GLY A 621 -11.47 13.09 -48.94
N LEU A 622 -12.04 14.22 -48.48
CA LEU A 622 -13.48 14.38 -48.31
C LEU A 622 -14.25 14.26 -49.64
N ASP A 623 -13.63 14.65 -50.76
CA ASP A 623 -14.25 14.65 -52.08
C ASP A 623 -14.30 13.26 -52.75
N GLU A 624 -13.53 12.30 -52.25
CA GLU A 624 -13.55 10.91 -52.72
C GLU A 624 -14.66 10.08 -52.07
N ILE A 625 -15.28 10.59 -50.99
CA ILE A 625 -16.38 9.90 -50.31
C ILE A 625 -17.61 9.91 -51.24
N PRO A 626 -18.25 8.74 -51.52
CA PRO A 626 -19.41 8.67 -52.38
C PRO A 626 -20.51 9.64 -51.97
N GLU A 627 -21.09 10.37 -52.92
CA GLU A 627 -22.05 11.47 -52.68
C GLU A 627 -23.14 11.09 -51.68
N LYS A 628 -23.79 9.93 -51.86
CA LYS A 628 -24.82 9.44 -50.94
C LYS A 628 -24.33 9.30 -49.48
N THR A 629 -23.08 8.90 -49.29
CA THR A 629 -22.45 8.80 -47.96
C THR A 629 -22.10 10.20 -47.44
N ARG A 630 -21.53 11.07 -48.27
CA ARG A 630 -21.22 12.46 -47.94
C ARG A 630 -22.46 13.21 -47.45
N SER A 631 -23.54 13.26 -48.23
CA SER A 631 -24.76 13.98 -47.83
C SER A 631 -25.45 13.35 -46.61
N LEU A 632 -25.28 12.05 -46.36
CA LEU A 632 -25.73 11.42 -45.11
C LEU A 632 -24.95 11.95 -43.90
N LEU A 633 -23.62 12.02 -43.99
CA LEU A 633 -22.75 12.50 -42.92
C LEU A 633 -23.07 13.96 -42.61
N GLU A 634 -23.07 14.82 -43.62
CA GLU A 634 -23.33 16.25 -43.47
C GLU A 634 -24.68 16.51 -42.80
N ARG A 635 -25.75 15.82 -43.24
CA ARG A 635 -27.09 15.98 -42.65
C ARG A 635 -27.20 15.40 -41.24
N THR A 636 -26.63 14.22 -41.01
CA THR A 636 -27.01 13.38 -39.85
C THR A 636 -25.98 13.40 -38.73
N TYR A 637 -24.70 13.53 -39.07
CA TYR A 637 -23.59 13.50 -38.11
C TYR A 637 -23.17 14.93 -37.76
N PHE A 638 -22.88 15.73 -38.79
CA PHE A 638 -22.36 17.09 -38.62
C PHE A 638 -23.49 18.13 -38.47
N GLY A 639 -24.64 17.89 -39.10
CA GLY A 639 -25.71 18.88 -39.20
C GLY A 639 -25.31 20.11 -40.06
N LYS A 640 -24.24 19.97 -40.84
CA LYS A 640 -23.55 21.02 -41.61
C LYS A 640 -22.81 20.36 -42.78
N SER A 641 -22.61 21.13 -43.85
CA SER A 641 -21.70 20.72 -44.93
C SER A 641 -20.26 20.61 -44.44
N PHE A 642 -19.43 19.81 -45.13
CA PHE A 642 -18.02 19.72 -44.78
C PHE A 642 -17.26 21.04 -44.90
N GLU A 643 -17.66 21.93 -45.81
CA GLU A 643 -17.01 23.23 -45.95
C GLU A 643 -17.37 24.16 -44.79
N GLU A 644 -18.62 24.16 -44.32
CA GLU A 644 -19.02 24.92 -43.12
C GLU A 644 -18.30 24.40 -41.86
N VAL A 645 -18.12 23.08 -41.74
CA VAL A 645 -17.33 22.49 -40.64
C VAL A 645 -15.86 22.91 -40.77
N TRP A 646 -15.31 22.90 -41.98
CA TRP A 646 -13.95 23.34 -42.24
C TRP A 646 -13.75 24.82 -41.89
N ASP A 647 -14.71 25.70 -42.19
CA ASP A 647 -14.69 27.11 -41.80
C ASP A 647 -14.59 27.30 -40.29
N GLU A 648 -15.35 26.53 -39.51
CA GLU A 648 -15.25 26.56 -38.04
C GLU A 648 -13.89 26.07 -37.55
N VAL A 649 -13.37 25.00 -38.14
CA VAL A 649 -12.05 24.46 -37.80
C VAL A 649 -10.96 25.47 -38.12
N ARG A 650 -11.00 26.11 -39.31
CA ARG A 650 -10.08 27.18 -39.70
C ARG A 650 -10.14 28.36 -38.73
N GLY A 651 -11.35 28.80 -38.35
CA GLY A 651 -11.56 29.87 -37.39
C GLY A 651 -10.95 29.54 -36.02
N TYR A 652 -11.17 28.31 -35.53
CA TYR A 652 -10.58 27.84 -34.29
C TYR A 652 -9.05 27.78 -34.35
N LEU A 653 -8.47 27.17 -35.39
CA LEU A 653 -7.02 27.06 -35.54
C LEU A 653 -6.35 28.44 -35.60
N ARG A 654 -6.91 29.40 -36.34
CA ARG A 654 -6.44 30.80 -36.34
C ARG A 654 -6.49 31.43 -34.95
N SER A 655 -7.56 31.21 -34.19
CA SER A 655 -7.69 31.75 -32.83
C SER A 655 -6.64 31.20 -31.86
N GLN A 656 -6.08 30.02 -32.16
CA GLN A 656 -5.01 29.38 -31.38
C GLN A 656 -3.61 29.65 -31.97
N GLY A 657 -3.49 30.48 -33.01
CA GLY A 657 -2.22 30.75 -33.69
C GLY A 657 -1.63 29.56 -34.45
N ARG A 658 -2.48 28.62 -34.88
CA ARG A 658 -2.09 27.37 -35.56
C ARG A 658 -2.24 27.45 -37.08
N ASP A 659 -1.78 28.54 -37.69
CA ASP A 659 -1.89 28.76 -39.14
C ASP A 659 -1.17 27.66 -39.97
N ALA A 660 -0.09 27.08 -39.44
CA ALA A 660 0.63 25.99 -40.10
C ALA A 660 -0.23 24.72 -40.32
N ASP A 661 -1.20 24.44 -39.44
CA ASP A 661 -2.13 23.31 -39.64
C ASP A 661 -3.15 23.60 -40.75
N ILE A 662 -3.50 24.87 -40.95
CA ILE A 662 -4.37 25.31 -42.05
C ILE A 662 -3.63 25.14 -43.37
N ASP A 663 -2.39 25.65 -43.45
CA ASP A 663 -1.54 25.51 -44.62
C ASP A 663 -1.33 24.04 -44.99
N ARG A 664 -1.12 23.18 -43.99
CA ARG A 664 -1.00 21.73 -44.19
C ARG A 664 -2.30 21.12 -44.71
N ALA A 665 -3.45 21.49 -44.14
CA ALA A 665 -4.73 20.96 -44.57
C ALA A 665 -5.11 21.41 -45.99
N ASP A 666 -4.69 22.61 -46.41
CA ASP A 666 -4.87 23.08 -47.78
C ASP A 666 -3.97 22.32 -48.77
N ALA A 667 -2.82 21.79 -48.32
CA ALA A 667 -1.90 20.98 -49.13
C ALA A 667 -2.17 19.45 -49.08
N ASP A 668 -2.83 18.96 -48.02
CA ASP A 668 -3.06 17.53 -47.76
C ASP A 668 -4.55 17.27 -47.47
N ALA A 669 -5.26 16.75 -48.47
CA ALA A 669 -6.69 16.43 -48.40
C ALA A 669 -7.03 15.41 -47.30
N LYS A 670 -6.11 14.50 -46.98
CA LYS A 670 -6.27 13.50 -45.92
C LYS A 670 -6.22 14.19 -44.56
N HIS A 671 -5.30 15.12 -44.39
CA HIS A 671 -5.18 15.90 -43.17
C HIS A 671 -6.41 16.81 -42.96
N LYS A 672 -6.90 17.48 -44.02
CA LYS A 672 -8.18 18.23 -43.96
C LYS A 672 -9.34 17.32 -43.54
N MET A 673 -9.44 16.13 -44.12
CA MET A 673 -10.47 15.15 -43.73
C MET A 673 -10.37 14.77 -42.25
N ALA A 674 -9.17 14.50 -41.73
CA ALA A 674 -8.96 14.19 -40.32
C ALA A 674 -9.46 15.33 -39.42
N LEU A 675 -9.09 16.58 -39.72
CA LEU A 675 -9.50 17.74 -38.94
C LEU A 675 -11.03 17.96 -38.96
N VAL A 676 -11.66 17.81 -40.12
CA VAL A 676 -13.13 17.87 -40.26
C VAL A 676 -13.80 16.75 -39.46
N PHE A 677 -13.30 15.51 -39.51
CA PHE A 677 -13.86 14.42 -38.72
C PHE A 677 -13.65 14.61 -37.22
N ARG A 678 -12.49 15.11 -36.80
CA ARG A 678 -12.16 15.41 -35.39
C ARG A 678 -13.10 16.45 -34.80
N TRP A 679 -13.60 17.40 -35.58
CA TRP A 679 -14.64 18.35 -35.15
C TRP A 679 -15.85 17.64 -34.53
N TYR A 680 -16.29 16.51 -35.11
CA TYR A 680 -17.43 15.76 -34.60
C TYR A 680 -17.21 15.30 -33.15
N PHE A 681 -16.01 14.82 -32.80
CA PHE A 681 -15.68 14.38 -31.44
C PHE A 681 -15.71 15.55 -30.44
N PHE A 682 -15.14 16.69 -30.80
CA PHE A 682 -15.19 17.89 -29.95
C PHE A 682 -16.62 18.42 -29.77
N HIS A 683 -17.39 18.42 -30.86
CA HIS A 683 -18.79 18.85 -30.87
C HIS A 683 -19.67 17.96 -30.00
N THR A 684 -19.58 16.64 -30.19
CA THR A 684 -20.39 15.64 -29.46
C THR A 684 -20.08 15.58 -27.97
N THR A 685 -18.82 15.80 -27.59
CA THR A 685 -18.44 15.98 -26.18
C THR A 685 -19.05 17.26 -25.60
N ARG A 686 -19.05 18.38 -26.36
CA ARG A 686 -19.66 19.64 -25.91
C ARG A 686 -21.18 19.50 -25.73
N LEU A 687 -21.86 18.81 -26.65
CA LEU A 687 -23.30 18.53 -26.53
C LEU A 687 -23.62 17.76 -25.24
N ALA A 688 -22.87 16.71 -24.94
CA ALA A 688 -23.05 15.92 -23.72
C ALA A 688 -22.82 16.75 -22.44
N MET A 689 -21.84 17.65 -22.46
CA MET A 689 -21.53 18.54 -21.33
C MET A 689 -22.60 19.62 -21.11
N ASN A 690 -23.19 20.15 -22.18
CA ASN A 690 -24.26 21.15 -22.08
C ASN A 690 -25.57 20.51 -21.60
N GLY A 691 -25.92 19.32 -22.11
CA GLY A 691 -27.13 18.59 -21.70
C GLY A 691 -28.43 19.34 -21.94
N ASP A 692 -28.54 20.05 -23.07
CA ASP A 692 -29.71 20.86 -23.43
C ASP A 692 -30.81 20.07 -24.18
N GLY A 693 -30.73 18.74 -24.21
CA GLY A 693 -31.63 17.86 -24.96
C GLY A 693 -31.41 17.83 -26.48
N SER A 694 -30.63 18.77 -27.03
CA SER A 694 -30.34 18.80 -28.47
C SER A 694 -29.27 17.78 -28.82
N GLY A 695 -29.48 17.06 -29.94
CA GLY A 695 -28.48 16.13 -30.45
C GLY A 695 -28.11 14.99 -29.49
N LYS A 696 -28.98 14.59 -28.55
CA LYS A 696 -28.76 13.50 -27.58
C LYS A 696 -28.16 12.24 -28.21
N VAL A 697 -28.65 11.86 -29.39
CA VAL A 697 -28.17 10.71 -30.15
C VAL A 697 -26.68 10.78 -30.51
N ASN A 698 -26.07 11.96 -30.42
CA ASN A 698 -24.67 12.22 -30.69
C ASN A 698 -23.80 12.26 -29.43
N TYR A 699 -24.36 12.20 -28.23
CA TYR A 699 -23.58 12.43 -27.01
C TYR A 699 -22.38 11.47 -26.93
N GLN A 700 -21.19 12.06 -26.83
CA GLN A 700 -19.97 11.36 -26.50
C GLN A 700 -19.80 11.38 -24.98
N VAL A 701 -20.04 10.24 -24.34
CA VAL A 701 -19.91 10.10 -22.88
C VAL A 701 -18.88 9.01 -22.60
N GLN A 702 -17.71 9.41 -22.09
CA GLN A 702 -16.66 8.48 -21.69
C GLN A 702 -17.09 7.74 -20.42
N THR A 703 -17.29 6.43 -20.49
CA THR A 703 -17.65 5.59 -19.34
C THR A 703 -17.33 4.13 -19.66
N GLY A 704 -17.13 3.31 -18.63
CA GLY A 704 -16.76 1.91 -18.73
C GLY A 704 -17.75 0.97 -18.01
N PRO A 705 -17.58 -0.35 -18.16
CA PRO A 705 -18.47 -1.37 -17.59
C PRO A 705 -18.53 -1.32 -16.06
N ALA A 706 -17.54 -0.70 -15.40
CA ALA A 706 -17.54 -0.45 -13.96
C ALA A 706 -18.81 0.29 -13.49
N LEU A 707 -19.28 1.28 -14.24
CA LEU A 707 -20.52 1.98 -13.86
C LEU A 707 -21.75 1.08 -14.03
N GLY A 708 -21.81 0.27 -15.08
CA GLY A 708 -22.89 -0.70 -15.25
C GLY A 708 -22.95 -1.73 -14.13
N ALA A 709 -21.79 -2.21 -13.68
CA ALA A 709 -21.69 -3.13 -12.54
C ALA A 709 -22.08 -2.45 -11.21
N PHE A 710 -21.70 -1.18 -11.03
CA PHE A 710 -22.14 -0.37 -9.90
C PHE A 710 -23.66 -0.21 -9.87
N ASN A 711 -24.27 0.15 -11.01
CA ASN A 711 -25.72 0.33 -11.13
C ASN A 711 -26.48 -0.95 -10.74
N GLN A 712 -25.99 -2.13 -11.18
CA GLN A 712 -26.57 -3.42 -10.79
C GLN A 712 -26.41 -3.70 -9.29
N TRP A 713 -25.28 -3.34 -8.69
CA TRP A 713 -25.03 -3.54 -7.26
C TRP A 713 -25.94 -2.69 -6.37
N VAL A 714 -26.26 -1.46 -6.80
CA VAL A 714 -27.09 -0.53 -6.03
C VAL A 714 -28.57 -0.56 -6.42
N ASP A 715 -28.98 -1.45 -7.33
CA ASP A 715 -30.36 -1.58 -7.77
C ASP A 715 -31.29 -1.89 -6.58
N GLY A 716 -32.48 -1.30 -6.60
CA GLY A 716 -33.44 -1.39 -5.49
C GLY A 716 -33.08 -0.60 -4.22
N THR A 717 -31.98 0.17 -4.20
CA THR A 717 -31.60 1.06 -3.08
C THR A 717 -31.81 2.55 -3.42
N GLU A 718 -31.65 3.44 -2.44
CA GLU A 718 -31.70 4.91 -2.67
C GLU A 718 -30.67 5.39 -3.72
N LEU A 719 -29.56 4.67 -3.83
CA LEU A 719 -28.45 4.97 -4.73
C LEU A 719 -28.74 4.58 -6.19
N ALA A 720 -29.87 3.94 -6.48
CA ALA A 720 -30.33 3.76 -7.86
C ALA A 720 -30.42 5.12 -8.58
N SER A 721 -30.89 6.16 -7.90
CA SER A 721 -30.90 7.53 -8.40
C SER A 721 -29.54 8.21 -8.20
N TRP A 722 -28.98 8.81 -9.25
CA TRP A 722 -27.72 9.56 -9.12
C TRP A 722 -27.82 10.76 -8.18
N ARG A 723 -29.03 11.24 -7.93
CA ARG A 723 -29.29 12.37 -7.02
C ARG A 723 -28.96 12.04 -5.56
N HIS A 724 -28.79 10.76 -5.21
CA HIS A 724 -28.33 10.31 -3.89
C HIS A 724 -26.88 9.80 -3.92
N ARG A 725 -26.22 9.81 -5.08
CA ARG A 725 -24.85 9.32 -5.26
C ARG A 725 -23.86 10.43 -4.93
N HIS A 726 -23.24 10.32 -3.76
CA HIS A 726 -22.14 11.19 -3.33
C HIS A 726 -20.80 10.48 -3.47
N VAL A 727 -19.83 11.16 -4.08
CA VAL A 727 -18.53 10.57 -4.46
C VAL A 727 -17.75 9.96 -3.28
N ASP A 728 -17.78 10.59 -2.11
CA ASP A 728 -17.13 10.13 -0.87
C ASP A 728 -17.83 8.89 -0.30
N ARG A 729 -19.17 8.91 -0.22
CA ARG A 729 -19.97 7.77 0.26
C ARG A 729 -19.77 6.54 -0.60
N ILE A 730 -19.76 6.69 -1.93
CA ILE A 730 -19.50 5.58 -2.86
C ILE A 730 -18.13 4.96 -2.59
N GLY A 731 -17.08 5.78 -2.45
CA GLY A 731 -15.73 5.28 -2.16
C GLY A 731 -15.67 4.48 -0.86
N LEU A 732 -16.34 4.95 0.20
CA LEU A 732 -16.41 4.23 1.47
C LEU A 732 -17.17 2.90 1.35
N MET A 733 -18.34 2.90 0.71
CA MET A 733 -19.13 1.68 0.55
C MET A 733 -18.40 0.61 -0.27
N LEU A 734 -17.66 1.02 -1.31
CA LEU A 734 -16.83 0.11 -2.10
C LEU A 734 -15.74 -0.53 -1.24
N LEU A 735 -15.07 0.24 -0.38
CA LEU A 735 -14.01 -0.26 0.49
C LEU A 735 -14.55 -1.15 1.63
N ASP A 736 -15.64 -0.73 2.27
CA ASP A 736 -16.27 -1.50 3.36
C ASP A 736 -16.77 -2.84 2.84
N GLY A 737 -17.51 -2.84 1.71
CA GLY A 737 -17.96 -4.07 1.08
C GLY A 737 -16.80 -4.94 0.60
N ALA A 738 -15.71 -4.34 0.10
CA ALA A 738 -14.53 -5.10 -0.32
C ALA A 738 -13.88 -5.82 0.86
N ALA A 739 -13.76 -5.15 1.99
CA ALA A 739 -13.23 -5.74 3.22
C ALA A 739 -14.11 -6.90 3.70
N GLU A 740 -15.43 -6.75 3.59
CA GLU A 740 -16.40 -7.79 3.94
C GLU A 740 -16.33 -9.00 2.98
N HIS A 741 -16.16 -8.77 1.68
CA HIS A 741 -15.92 -9.82 0.70
C HIS A 741 -14.67 -10.63 0.98
N ILE A 742 -13.54 -9.94 1.23
CA ILE A 742 -12.27 -10.60 1.60
C ILE A 742 -12.45 -11.41 2.88
N ALA A 743 -13.06 -10.82 3.91
CA ALA A 743 -13.31 -11.51 5.18
C ALA A 743 -14.18 -12.76 5.00
N THR A 744 -15.22 -12.68 4.16
CA THR A 744 -16.13 -13.79 3.84
C THR A 744 -15.41 -14.89 3.06
N ALA A 745 -14.66 -14.56 2.02
CA ALA A 745 -13.87 -15.52 1.25
C ALA A 745 -12.86 -16.25 2.14
N CYS A 746 -12.14 -15.51 3.00
CA CYS A 746 -11.20 -16.09 3.97
C CYS A 746 -11.87 -16.98 5.02
N ARG A 747 -13.14 -16.75 5.38
CA ARG A 747 -13.92 -17.67 6.24
C ARG A 747 -14.29 -18.93 5.45
N HIS A 748 -14.86 -18.77 4.27
CA HIS A 748 -15.26 -19.90 3.42
C HIS A 748 -14.09 -20.84 3.08
N TRP A 749 -12.92 -20.30 2.73
CA TRP A 749 -11.71 -21.09 2.46
C TRP A 749 -11.20 -21.82 3.70
N ARG A 750 -11.33 -21.22 4.88
CA ARG A 750 -11.05 -21.95 6.13
C ARG A 750 -11.99 -23.13 6.31
N ASP A 751 -13.28 -22.97 5.99
CA ASP A 751 -14.28 -24.02 6.18
C ASP A 751 -14.22 -25.15 5.13
N THR A 752 -13.72 -24.85 3.91
CA THR A 752 -13.70 -25.78 2.76
C THR A 752 -12.35 -26.45 2.52
N LEU A 753 -11.22 -25.76 2.74
CA LEU A 753 -9.88 -26.31 2.54
C LEU A 753 -9.38 -27.12 3.76
N GLY A 754 -10.28 -27.52 4.66
CA GLY A 754 -9.97 -28.37 5.82
C GLY A 754 -9.32 -27.62 6.99
N GLY A 755 -9.59 -26.32 7.14
CA GLY A 755 -9.38 -25.66 8.44
C GLY A 755 -10.28 -26.31 9.50
N PRO A 756 -9.83 -26.46 10.76
CA PRO A 756 -10.60 -27.15 11.78
C PRO A 756 -11.98 -26.49 11.93
N ARG A 757 -13.06 -27.26 11.75
CA ARG A 757 -14.42 -26.81 12.05
C ARG A 757 -14.57 -26.71 13.56
N ALA A 758 -15.13 -25.61 14.05
CA ALA A 758 -15.35 -25.34 15.47
C ALA A 758 -16.39 -26.28 16.15
N THR A 759 -16.85 -27.34 15.48
CA THR A 759 -18.01 -28.15 15.86
C THR A 759 -17.71 -29.63 16.10
N ASP A 760 -16.48 -30.11 15.91
CA ASP A 760 -16.10 -31.50 16.22
C ASP A 760 -15.71 -31.70 17.71
N ALA A 761 -16.43 -31.04 18.62
CA ALA A 761 -16.37 -31.38 20.05
C ALA A 761 -17.27 -32.61 20.30
N PRO A 762 -16.78 -33.71 20.88
CA PRO A 762 -17.60 -34.88 21.14
C PRO A 762 -18.72 -34.52 22.14
N PRO A 763 -19.91 -35.13 22.02
CA PRO A 763 -21.02 -34.81 22.91
C PRO A 763 -20.63 -35.17 24.34
N GLN A 764 -20.65 -34.17 25.23
CA GLN A 764 -20.44 -34.37 26.66
C GLN A 764 -21.43 -35.41 27.17
N SER A 765 -20.92 -36.58 27.55
CA SER A 765 -21.68 -37.59 28.28
C SER A 765 -22.12 -36.99 29.61
N ARG A 766 -23.43 -36.77 29.75
CA ARG A 766 -24.07 -36.61 31.05
C ARG A 766 -23.95 -37.92 31.82
N ARG A 767 -23.41 -37.86 33.04
CA ARG A 767 -23.72 -38.67 34.24
C ARG A 767 -22.75 -38.27 35.36
N THR A 768 -23.27 -37.59 36.39
CA THR A 768 -23.58 -38.09 37.76
C THR A 768 -22.35 -38.39 38.58
#